data_AF-A0A349MJH6-F1
#
_entry.id   AF-A0A349MJH6-F1
#
_cell.length_a   1.000
_cell.length_b   1.000
_cell.length_c   1.000
_cell.angle_alpha   90.00
_cell.angle_beta   90.00
_cell.angle_gamma   90.00
#
_symmetry.space_group_name_H-M   'P 1'
#
loop_
_entity.id
_entity.type
_entity.pdbx_description
1 polymer ?
#
loop_
_entity_poly.entity_id
_entity_poly.type
_entity_poly.pdbx_seq_one_letter_code
_entity_poly.pdbx_strand_id
1 'polypeptide(L)'
;MKEKIIDGKSMETVLIVDDDRANIDVLVETLSGYHRRIALNGKQALRLARMEPLPDLILLDIMMPEMDGFEVCRRLKADAQTRAIPILFISAKGESRDKTEGFELGADDYLVKPVTPHIVELRVKHHLELKRYQGHLEEMVQQRTLELKKKTLQLQEKIDTLGKTEKELSEKVDALEQTKLALRKAMGNLLTIQVMPGVFWLQIPEAGLYILCGCPAEVFKHLKRQGLVHWVKKDGVVCETGPNVILLSELLVQNGGFANLSEFPVLQMLYRQGMILPGHPNNTGVKPMLMGCSAQVQAQMEYIHRGKHGLVSKEEILACGIDEETAEVMMRVKLKFAYGSVQPPSELLDTLEIDEQPVSIRNGVTVCRIGFNRYQFAFQGHTADIDLNLPPSDLYPPAYTLGNHRFRQQYFAILHRGEGDGWDMNRPSMGSIIMFQGRIYLVDAAPEIFYTLIALGIDISEIEGIFHTHGHDDHFAGLPALIHSDHRLKYFSTALVRSSVAKKFAALMSLEEEKFGQFFEICDLSFDVWNDCDGLEVMPLYSPHPTETNLFMFRALDAHGYQTYAHWADLSSYQVMDAMVGEGPKDVPAAFIDKVKGDYKRYANLKKLDIGGGQIHGVAADFRDDPSDRLVLSHIDRKLTMEEMEIGSESTFGALDILIAGGEDYVHERMLSCLQTLFPNIRLSQIRMLLNCPVIEYNSGTILHRSGESTDHVDMVLAGMVVYIESASNVHNHLSFGSLISVGNLLGEQVLEGTYRAFSHCSIIRFPTDLFRTFLVNNNLLDPMETLMENIGFLRKTWLFGEQIPFMTLGNISRRLELISVPAGVDVAVHAQGTLWLVLEGNVILCDKAGHAMETIKVGGFFGEHNYFEVPDSPWRFVAGDHVKLYSLQWLGLLEMPIVHWKILEIFERRRKYIRSS
;
A
#
# COMPACT_ATOMS: atom_id res chain seq x y z
N MET A 1 -8.98 42.36 -22.72
CA MET A 1 -9.09 43.57 -23.57
C MET A 1 -9.63 43.10 -24.92
N LYS A 2 -10.80 43.59 -25.33
CA LYS A 2 -11.38 43.34 -26.67
C LYS A 2 -10.53 44.09 -27.69
N GLU A 3 -10.15 43.44 -28.78
CA GLU A 3 -9.87 44.16 -30.02
C GLU A 3 -10.27 43.30 -31.22
N LYS A 4 -11.35 43.75 -31.87
CA LYS A 4 -11.72 43.39 -33.24
C LYS A 4 -10.59 43.78 -34.17
N ILE A 5 -10.15 42.88 -35.05
CA ILE A 5 -9.52 43.27 -36.32
C ILE A 5 -10.19 42.50 -37.48
N ILE A 6 -11.14 43.21 -38.08
CA ILE A 6 -11.40 43.36 -39.53
C ILE A 6 -11.58 42.06 -40.36
N ASP A 7 -12.86 41.69 -40.55
CA ASP A 7 -13.33 40.86 -41.67
C ASP A 7 -13.23 41.68 -42.96
N GLY A 8 -12.06 41.66 -43.57
CA GLY A 8 -11.79 42.18 -44.90
C GLY A 8 -11.56 41.01 -45.87
N LYS A 9 -12.52 40.08 -45.96
CA LYS A 9 -12.39 38.93 -46.85
C LYS A 9 -12.45 39.41 -48.30
N SER A 10 -11.28 39.53 -48.96
CA SER A 10 -11.25 39.76 -50.41
C SER A 10 -11.96 38.59 -51.08
N MET A 11 -12.92 38.87 -51.96
CA MET A 11 -13.58 37.81 -52.73
C MET A 11 -12.54 37.04 -53.56
N GLU A 12 -12.50 35.72 -53.37
CA GLU A 12 -11.56 34.81 -54.02
C GLU A 12 -11.73 34.85 -55.53
N THR A 13 -10.64 34.88 -56.27
CA THR A 13 -10.67 35.06 -57.73
C THR A 13 -10.64 33.72 -58.46
N VAL A 14 -11.68 33.39 -59.23
CA VAL A 14 -11.73 32.19 -60.08
C VAL A 14 -11.51 32.59 -61.53
N LEU A 15 -10.50 32.02 -62.18
CA LEU A 15 -10.29 32.19 -63.62
C LEU A 15 -11.01 31.07 -64.37
N ILE A 16 -12.01 31.44 -65.18
CA ILE A 16 -12.78 30.54 -66.03
C ILE A 16 -12.20 30.60 -67.44
N VAL A 17 -11.85 29.44 -67.99
CA VAL A 17 -11.20 29.31 -69.30
C VAL A 17 -11.98 28.30 -70.15
N ASP A 18 -12.63 28.79 -71.20
CA ASP A 18 -13.44 27.99 -72.14
C ASP A 18 -13.58 28.80 -73.44
N ASP A 19 -13.59 28.17 -74.60
CA ASP A 19 -13.75 28.86 -75.89
C ASP A 19 -15.24 29.03 -76.29
N ASP A 20 -16.14 28.25 -75.69
CA ASP A 20 -17.59 28.36 -75.90
C ASP A 20 -18.23 29.31 -74.88
N ARG A 21 -18.81 30.40 -75.39
CA ARG A 21 -19.48 31.41 -74.57
C ARG A 21 -20.67 30.86 -73.79
N ALA A 22 -21.39 29.86 -74.32
CA ALA A 22 -22.52 29.28 -73.62
C ALA A 22 -22.09 28.57 -72.33
N ASN A 23 -20.94 27.89 -72.33
CA ASN A 23 -20.36 27.27 -71.13
C ASN A 23 -19.92 28.33 -70.12
N ILE A 24 -19.29 29.40 -70.61
CA ILE A 24 -18.85 30.52 -69.76
C ILE A 24 -20.04 31.15 -69.05
N ASP A 25 -21.13 31.46 -69.76
CA ASP A 25 -22.29 32.13 -69.18
C ASP A 25 -22.88 31.31 -68.02
N VAL A 26 -22.98 29.98 -68.20
CA VAL A 26 -23.42 29.05 -67.13
C VAL A 26 -22.46 29.07 -65.93
N LEU A 27 -21.14 28.99 -66.17
CA LEU A 27 -20.14 28.99 -65.08
C LEU A 27 -20.05 30.35 -64.37
N VAL A 28 -20.24 31.45 -65.09
CA VAL A 28 -20.26 32.81 -64.54
C VAL A 28 -21.47 33.00 -63.62
N GLU A 29 -22.64 32.52 -64.02
CA GLU A 29 -23.85 32.54 -63.18
C GLU A 29 -23.68 31.64 -61.94
N THR A 30 -23.22 30.40 -62.16
CA THR A 30 -22.97 29.41 -61.11
C THR A 30 -22.00 29.94 -60.04
N LEU A 31 -20.98 30.68 -60.45
CA LEU A 31 -19.90 31.17 -59.58
C LEU A 31 -20.04 32.66 -59.26
N SER A 32 -21.27 33.18 -59.23
CA SER A 32 -21.59 34.58 -58.92
C SER A 32 -21.08 35.04 -57.54
N GLY A 33 -20.88 34.11 -56.60
CA GLY A 33 -20.31 34.37 -55.26
C GLY A 33 -18.80 34.66 -55.19
N TYR A 34 -18.06 34.53 -56.29
CA TYR A 34 -16.59 34.73 -56.32
C TYR A 34 -16.18 36.06 -56.96
N HIS A 35 -14.92 36.26 -57.34
CA HIS A 35 -14.53 37.21 -58.38
C HIS A 35 -14.14 36.41 -59.63
N ARG A 36 -14.87 36.54 -60.74
CA ARG A 36 -14.55 35.77 -61.96
C ARG A 36 -13.64 36.56 -62.88
N ARG A 37 -12.65 35.90 -63.48
CA ARG A 37 -11.93 36.34 -64.68
C ARG A 37 -12.24 35.35 -65.80
N ILE A 38 -12.32 35.82 -67.04
CA ILE A 38 -12.71 34.98 -68.18
C ILE A 38 -11.61 35.03 -69.23
N ALA A 39 -11.19 33.85 -69.70
CA ALA A 39 -10.31 33.70 -70.85
C ALA A 39 -10.98 32.84 -71.92
N LEU A 40 -10.93 33.29 -73.18
CA LEU A 40 -11.56 32.59 -74.31
C LEU A 40 -10.61 31.65 -75.07
N ASN A 41 -9.36 31.53 -74.62
CA ASN A 41 -8.35 30.64 -75.18
C ASN A 41 -7.14 30.51 -74.24
N GLY A 42 -6.29 29.51 -74.49
CA GLY A 42 -5.11 29.24 -73.67
C GLY A 42 -4.10 30.39 -73.55
N LYS A 43 -3.90 31.21 -74.60
CA LYS A 43 -3.00 32.38 -74.53
C LYS A 43 -3.53 33.44 -73.56
N GLN A 44 -4.83 33.72 -73.59
CA GLN A 44 -5.47 34.63 -72.64
C GLN A 44 -5.42 34.06 -71.22
N ALA A 45 -5.64 32.75 -71.05
CA ALA A 45 -5.59 32.08 -69.75
C ALA A 45 -4.24 32.25 -69.06
N LEU A 46 -3.13 31.95 -69.76
CA LEU A 46 -1.78 32.12 -69.23
C LEU A 46 -1.46 33.58 -68.87
N ARG A 47 -1.96 34.54 -69.65
CA ARG A 47 -1.78 35.96 -69.36
C ARG A 47 -2.55 36.37 -68.10
N LEU A 48 -3.83 36.00 -67.99
CA LEU A 48 -4.69 36.39 -66.86
C LEU A 48 -4.32 35.67 -65.57
N ALA A 49 -3.77 34.45 -65.65
CA ALA A 49 -3.29 33.69 -64.49
C ALA A 49 -2.08 34.33 -63.80
N ARG A 50 -1.31 35.15 -64.52
CA ARG A 50 -0.13 35.87 -64.00
C ARG A 50 -0.40 37.30 -63.56
N MET A 51 -1.63 37.79 -63.73
CA MET A 51 -1.98 39.15 -63.32
C MET A 51 -2.33 39.19 -61.84
N GLU A 52 -1.74 40.13 -61.12
CA GLU A 52 -2.05 40.37 -59.71
C GLU A 52 -3.42 41.07 -59.53
N PRO A 53 -4.22 40.70 -58.52
CA PRO A 53 -4.03 39.53 -57.65
C PRO A 53 -4.14 38.22 -58.44
N LEU A 54 -3.25 37.26 -58.19
CA LEU A 54 -3.29 35.94 -58.84
C LEU A 54 -4.65 35.25 -58.60
N PRO A 55 -5.16 34.44 -59.55
CA PRO A 55 -6.35 33.65 -59.31
C PRO A 55 -6.15 32.67 -58.15
N ASP A 56 -7.20 32.49 -57.36
CA ASP A 56 -7.24 31.51 -56.29
C ASP A 56 -7.53 30.10 -56.79
N LEU A 57 -8.17 29.98 -57.96
CA LEU A 57 -8.50 28.72 -58.61
C LEU A 57 -8.71 28.95 -60.12
N ILE A 58 -8.37 27.96 -60.95
CA ILE A 58 -8.57 28.01 -62.40
C ILE A 58 -9.50 26.87 -62.84
N LEU A 59 -10.61 27.21 -63.49
CA LEU A 59 -11.46 26.27 -64.23
C LEU A 59 -11.03 26.27 -65.69
N LEU A 60 -10.65 25.12 -66.21
CA LEU A 60 -9.99 25.02 -67.51
C LEU A 60 -10.68 23.98 -68.41
N ASP A 61 -11.16 24.39 -69.57
CA ASP A 61 -11.50 23.43 -70.63
C ASP A 61 -10.23 22.93 -71.32
N ILE A 62 -10.26 21.67 -71.73
CA ILE A 62 -9.23 21.02 -72.52
C ILE A 62 -9.44 21.30 -74.01
N MET A 63 -10.69 21.31 -74.48
CA MET A 63 -11.02 21.34 -75.90
C MET A 63 -11.05 22.75 -76.46
N MET A 64 -9.90 23.42 -76.53
CA MET A 64 -9.79 24.79 -77.05
C MET A 64 -8.95 24.87 -78.34
N PRO A 65 -9.26 25.79 -79.27
CA PRO A 65 -8.49 26.01 -80.49
C PRO A 65 -7.12 26.64 -80.21
N GLU A 66 -6.16 26.37 -81.10
CA GLU A 66 -4.74 26.77 -81.05
C GLU A 66 -3.91 26.17 -79.91
N MET A 67 -4.41 26.17 -78.68
CA MET A 67 -3.73 25.65 -77.49
C MET A 67 -4.77 24.98 -76.58
N ASP A 68 -4.63 23.66 -76.42
CA ASP A 68 -5.50 22.87 -75.55
C ASP A 68 -5.24 23.14 -74.05
N GLY A 69 -6.19 22.76 -73.21
CA GLY A 69 -6.08 22.95 -71.76
C GLY A 69 -5.00 22.11 -71.09
N PHE A 70 -4.56 21.00 -71.70
CA PHE A 70 -3.44 20.22 -71.15
C PHE A 70 -2.13 21.00 -71.24
N GLU A 71 -1.87 21.63 -72.39
CA GLU A 71 -0.69 22.49 -72.59
C GLU A 71 -0.75 23.75 -71.71
N VAL A 72 -1.94 24.32 -71.48
CA VAL A 72 -2.12 25.44 -70.54
C VAL A 72 -1.79 25.00 -69.10
N CYS A 73 -2.34 23.88 -68.64
CA CYS A 73 -2.09 23.35 -67.29
C CYS A 73 -0.60 23.07 -67.06
N ARG A 74 0.05 22.40 -68.02
CA ARG A 74 1.48 22.10 -67.99
C ARG A 74 2.32 23.37 -67.78
N ARG A 75 2.02 24.44 -68.53
CA ARG A 75 2.73 25.72 -68.42
C ARG A 75 2.48 26.43 -67.09
N LEU A 76 1.25 26.37 -66.56
CA LEU A 76 0.91 26.96 -65.27
C LEU A 76 1.58 26.24 -64.10
N LYS A 77 1.63 24.90 -64.14
CA LYS A 77 2.26 24.08 -63.08
C LYS A 77 3.79 24.12 -63.13
N ALA A 78 4.38 24.43 -64.28
CA ALA A 78 5.83 24.65 -64.41
C ALA A 78 6.32 26.02 -63.90
N ASP A 79 5.43 27.00 -63.80
CA ASP A 79 5.77 28.38 -63.41
C ASP A 79 5.66 28.57 -61.89
N ALA A 80 6.73 29.02 -61.24
CA ALA A 80 6.79 29.17 -59.79
C ALA A 80 5.72 30.09 -59.20
N GLN A 81 5.23 31.08 -59.96
CA GLN A 81 4.17 32.00 -59.52
C GLN A 81 2.79 31.36 -59.57
N THR A 82 2.53 30.48 -60.54
CA THR A 82 1.19 29.92 -60.76
C THR A 82 1.04 28.45 -60.35
N ARG A 83 2.14 27.75 -60.06
CA ARG A 83 2.12 26.30 -59.77
C ARG A 83 1.27 25.90 -58.57
N ALA A 84 1.13 26.80 -57.60
CA ALA A 84 0.35 26.57 -56.38
C ALA A 84 -1.14 26.87 -56.56
N ILE A 85 -1.55 27.40 -57.71
CA ILE A 85 -2.96 27.68 -58.00
C ILE A 85 -3.64 26.35 -58.36
N PRO A 86 -4.74 25.96 -57.68
CA PRO A 86 -5.48 24.76 -58.01
C PRO A 86 -6.13 24.90 -59.39
N ILE A 87 -5.99 23.85 -60.22
CA ILE A 87 -6.54 23.78 -61.58
C ILE A 87 -7.56 22.65 -61.64
N LEU A 88 -8.79 22.96 -62.00
CA LEU A 88 -9.86 21.99 -62.21
C LEU A 88 -10.21 21.95 -63.68
N PHE A 89 -10.11 20.77 -64.29
CA PHE A 89 -10.56 20.59 -65.66
C PHE A 89 -12.08 20.49 -65.74
N ILE A 90 -12.70 21.16 -66.71
CA ILE A 90 -14.11 21.00 -67.06
C ILE A 90 -14.19 20.77 -68.57
N SER A 91 -14.31 19.52 -69.01
CA SER A 91 -14.23 19.19 -70.44
C SER A 91 -15.22 18.12 -70.89
N ALA A 92 -15.55 18.09 -72.18
CA ALA A 92 -16.34 17.01 -72.80
C ALA A 92 -15.53 15.70 -72.96
N LYS A 93 -14.20 15.75 -72.80
CA LYS A 93 -13.36 14.55 -72.76
C LYS A 93 -13.64 13.77 -71.47
N GLY A 94 -14.20 12.56 -71.61
CA GLY A 94 -14.68 11.76 -70.48
C GLY A 94 -13.94 10.44 -70.28
N GLU A 95 -13.02 10.07 -71.17
CA GLU A 95 -12.34 8.79 -71.11
C GLU A 95 -11.36 8.72 -69.93
N SER A 96 -11.14 7.52 -69.38
CA SER A 96 -10.24 7.34 -68.24
C SER A 96 -8.82 7.85 -68.54
N ARG A 97 -8.36 7.73 -69.79
CA ARG A 97 -7.03 8.18 -70.21
C ARG A 97 -6.87 9.69 -70.12
N ASP A 98 -7.88 10.46 -70.52
CA ASP A 98 -7.85 11.93 -70.46
C ASP A 98 -7.83 12.45 -69.01
N LYS A 99 -8.53 11.75 -68.09
CA LYS A 99 -8.49 12.09 -66.66
C LYS A 99 -7.13 11.82 -66.05
N THR A 100 -6.54 10.64 -66.34
CA THR A 100 -5.20 10.29 -65.88
C THR A 100 -4.16 11.30 -66.36
N GLU A 101 -4.19 11.67 -67.64
CA GLU A 101 -3.30 12.70 -68.20
C GLU A 101 -3.48 14.05 -67.49
N GLY A 102 -4.72 14.45 -67.20
CA GLY A 102 -5.00 15.69 -66.47
C GLY A 102 -4.40 15.72 -65.06
N PHE A 103 -4.55 14.63 -64.30
CA PHE A 103 -3.98 14.53 -62.95
C PHE A 103 -2.45 14.42 -62.96
N GLU A 104 -1.86 13.70 -63.92
CA GLU A 104 -0.40 13.59 -64.08
C GLU A 104 0.26 14.95 -64.41
N LEU A 105 -0.45 15.84 -65.10
CA LEU A 105 0.00 17.21 -65.35
C LEU A 105 -0.13 18.13 -64.13
N GLY A 106 -0.72 17.64 -63.05
CA GLY A 106 -0.86 18.34 -61.78
C GLY A 106 -2.18 19.09 -61.60
N ALA A 107 -3.22 18.77 -62.36
CA ALA A 107 -4.56 19.26 -62.06
C ALA A 107 -5.10 18.65 -60.76
N ASP A 108 -5.89 19.43 -60.05
CA ASP A 108 -6.38 19.12 -58.70
C ASP A 108 -7.76 18.47 -58.74
N ASP A 109 -8.51 18.62 -59.84
CA ASP A 109 -9.77 17.92 -60.08
C ASP A 109 -10.12 17.85 -61.58
N TYR A 110 -11.10 17.01 -61.91
CA TYR A 110 -11.59 16.82 -63.27
C TYR A 110 -13.10 16.57 -63.31
N LEU A 111 -13.83 17.42 -64.03
CA LEU A 111 -15.27 17.31 -64.27
C LEU A 111 -15.57 17.09 -65.76
N VAL A 112 -16.40 16.09 -66.05
CA VAL A 112 -16.81 15.74 -67.42
C VAL A 112 -18.14 16.41 -67.76
N LYS A 113 -18.21 17.15 -68.88
CA LYS A 113 -19.45 17.78 -69.37
C LYS A 113 -20.45 16.72 -69.85
N PRO A 114 -21.77 16.87 -69.60
CA PRO A 114 -22.42 18.00 -68.95
C PRO A 114 -22.26 17.99 -67.42
N VAL A 115 -21.87 19.12 -66.85
CA VAL A 115 -21.74 19.31 -65.39
C VAL A 115 -22.98 20.02 -64.84
N THR A 116 -23.43 19.63 -63.66
CA THR A 116 -24.48 20.39 -62.97
C THR A 116 -23.85 21.61 -62.26
N PRO A 117 -24.48 22.80 -62.32
CA PRO A 117 -23.99 24.01 -61.64
C PRO A 117 -23.59 23.77 -60.19
N HIS A 118 -24.41 23.04 -59.44
CA HIS A 118 -24.17 22.75 -58.03
C HIS A 118 -22.88 21.93 -57.78
N ILE A 119 -22.54 20.98 -58.65
CA ILE A 119 -21.31 20.19 -58.50
C ILE A 119 -20.08 21.09 -58.71
N VAL A 120 -20.12 22.00 -59.68
CA VAL A 120 -19.01 22.93 -59.94
C VAL A 120 -18.80 23.84 -58.73
N GLU A 121 -19.87 24.43 -58.20
CA GLU A 121 -19.80 25.31 -57.03
C GLU A 121 -19.21 24.58 -55.80
N LEU A 122 -19.67 23.36 -55.51
CA LEU A 122 -19.15 22.55 -54.41
C LEU A 122 -17.65 22.23 -54.57
N ARG A 123 -17.22 21.87 -55.79
CA ARG A 123 -15.83 21.53 -56.10
C ARG A 123 -14.92 22.75 -55.96
N VAL A 124 -15.35 23.90 -56.49
CA VAL A 124 -14.63 25.17 -56.34
C VAL A 124 -14.49 25.53 -54.86
N LYS A 125 -15.58 25.45 -54.09
CA LYS A 125 -15.56 25.74 -52.65
C LYS A 125 -14.59 24.84 -51.90
N HIS A 126 -14.61 23.54 -52.15
CA HIS A 126 -13.77 22.56 -51.47
C HIS A 126 -12.27 22.84 -51.68
N HIS A 127 -11.85 23.08 -52.92
CA HIS A 127 -10.45 23.34 -53.24
C HIS A 127 -9.96 24.68 -52.70
N LEU A 128 -10.81 25.71 -52.65
CA LEU A 128 -10.50 26.97 -51.99
C LEU A 128 -10.35 26.81 -50.47
N GLU A 129 -11.20 26.01 -49.82
CA GLU A 129 -11.09 25.70 -48.39
C GLU A 129 -9.80 24.93 -48.07
N LEU A 130 -9.45 23.92 -48.87
CA LEU A 130 -8.20 23.17 -48.71
C LEU A 130 -6.96 24.06 -48.80
N LYS A 131 -6.91 24.97 -49.78
CA LYS A 131 -5.82 25.95 -49.92
C LYS A 131 -5.68 26.83 -48.66
N ARG A 132 -6.81 27.28 -48.09
CA ARG A 132 -6.81 28.07 -46.83
C ARG A 132 -6.27 27.26 -45.65
N TYR A 133 -6.71 26.01 -45.50
CA TYR A 133 -6.26 25.14 -44.43
C TYR A 133 -4.74 24.87 -44.49
N GLN A 134 -4.20 24.63 -45.68
CA GLN A 134 -2.77 24.41 -45.87
C GLN A 134 -1.95 25.65 -45.48
N GLY A 135 -2.35 26.85 -45.91
CA GLY A 135 -1.67 28.09 -45.52
C GLY A 135 -1.68 28.33 -44.00
N HIS A 136 -2.82 28.10 -43.35
CA HIS A 136 -2.92 28.26 -41.89
C HIS A 136 -2.07 27.24 -41.12
N LEU A 137 -2.00 25.99 -41.60
CA LEU A 137 -1.19 24.94 -40.97
C LEU A 137 0.32 25.26 -41.07
N GLU A 138 0.78 25.78 -42.21
CA GLU A 138 2.16 26.21 -42.39
C GLU A 138 2.55 27.33 -41.42
N GLU A 139 1.67 28.32 -41.22
CA GLU A 139 1.87 29.38 -40.22
C GLU A 139 1.96 28.81 -38.79
N MET A 140 1.05 27.90 -38.43
CA MET A 140 1.06 27.26 -37.11
C MET A 140 2.34 26.45 -36.85
N VAL A 141 2.83 25.72 -37.86
CA VAL A 141 4.07 24.95 -37.77
C VAL A 141 5.27 25.88 -37.58
N GLN A 142 5.34 26.98 -38.31
CA GLN A 142 6.41 27.97 -38.14
C GLN A 142 6.40 28.59 -36.72
N GLN A 143 5.22 28.97 -36.21
CA GLN A 143 5.08 29.51 -34.86
C GLN A 143 5.52 28.51 -33.79
N ARG A 144 5.06 27.26 -33.87
CA ARG A 144 5.48 26.19 -32.94
C ARG A 144 6.98 25.90 -33.02
N THR A 145 7.55 25.90 -34.21
CA THR A 145 8.99 25.67 -34.40
C THR A 145 9.82 26.76 -33.73
N LEU A 146 9.38 28.01 -33.78
CA LEU A 146 10.05 29.12 -33.10
C LEU A 146 9.93 29.02 -31.57
N GLU A 147 8.76 28.66 -31.06
CA GLU A 147 8.52 28.45 -29.62
C GLU A 147 9.38 27.30 -29.07
N LEU A 148 9.46 26.18 -29.80
CA LEU A 148 10.30 25.04 -29.46
C LEU A 148 11.76 25.44 -29.36
N LYS A 149 12.31 26.16 -30.36
CA LYS A 149 13.71 26.64 -30.32
C LYS A 149 13.98 27.50 -29.08
N LYS A 150 13.04 28.37 -28.70
CA LYS A 150 13.17 29.21 -27.49
C LYS A 150 13.18 28.37 -26.21
N LYS A 151 12.29 27.38 -26.09
CA LYS A 151 12.26 26.46 -24.93
C LYS A 151 13.52 25.59 -24.84
N THR A 152 14.03 25.10 -25.97
CA THR A 152 15.28 24.32 -26.00
C THR A 152 16.46 25.13 -25.49
N LEU A 153 16.56 26.41 -25.86
CA LEU A 153 17.62 27.30 -25.36
C LEU A 153 17.52 27.50 -23.83
N GLN A 154 16.31 27.73 -23.32
CA GLN A 154 16.07 27.88 -21.88
C GLN A 154 16.38 26.61 -21.09
N LEU A 155 16.10 25.44 -21.65
CA LEU A 155 16.46 24.16 -21.06
C LEU A 155 17.98 23.97 -21.01
N GLN A 156 18.69 24.36 -22.06
CA GLN A 156 20.15 24.28 -22.08
C GLN A 156 20.79 25.16 -21.00
N GLU A 157 20.32 26.40 -20.84
CA GLU A 157 20.81 27.29 -19.77
C GLU A 157 20.56 26.71 -18.36
N LYS A 158 19.41 26.06 -18.16
CA LYS A 158 19.11 25.37 -16.89
C LYS A 158 20.04 24.18 -16.65
N ILE A 159 20.32 23.36 -17.68
CA ILE A 159 21.25 22.23 -17.59
C ILE A 159 22.65 22.72 -17.20
N ASP A 160 23.14 23.77 -17.85
CA ASP A 160 24.46 24.34 -17.54
C ASP A 160 24.53 24.90 -16.11
N THR A 161 23.43 25.49 -15.62
CA THR A 161 23.33 25.97 -14.24
C THR A 161 23.33 24.81 -13.25
N LEU A 162 22.54 23.76 -13.52
CA LEU A 162 22.49 22.56 -12.69
C LEU A 162 23.85 21.87 -12.60
N GLY A 163 24.58 21.75 -13.71
CA GLY A 163 25.92 21.14 -13.72
C GLY A 163 26.93 21.92 -12.88
N LYS A 164 26.82 23.26 -12.81
CA LYS A 164 27.63 24.08 -11.90
C LYS A 164 27.25 23.83 -10.44
N THR A 165 25.95 23.81 -10.13
CA THR A 165 25.46 23.52 -8.78
C THR A 165 25.83 22.12 -8.31
N GLU A 166 25.78 21.12 -9.19
CA GLU A 166 26.18 19.74 -8.90
C GLU A 166 27.68 19.66 -8.57
N LYS A 167 28.53 20.37 -9.32
CA LYS A 167 29.96 20.44 -9.03
C LYS A 167 30.24 21.13 -7.69
N GLU A 168 29.60 22.27 -7.42
CA GLU A 168 29.72 22.96 -6.12
C GLU A 168 29.21 22.10 -4.95
N LEU A 169 28.14 21.33 -5.16
CA LEU A 169 27.61 20.42 -4.17
C LEU A 169 28.57 19.25 -3.92
N SER A 170 29.16 18.68 -4.98
CA SER A 170 30.20 17.63 -4.87
C SER A 170 31.39 18.12 -4.06
N GLU A 171 31.92 19.31 -4.35
CA GLU A 171 33.03 19.90 -3.60
C GLU A 171 32.68 20.16 -2.13
N LYS A 172 31.44 20.59 -1.85
CA LYS A 172 30.94 20.73 -0.48
C LYS A 172 30.75 19.39 0.23
N VAL A 173 30.30 18.35 -0.46
CA VAL A 173 30.16 16.98 0.07
C VAL A 173 31.53 16.43 0.43
N ASP A 174 32.53 16.59 -0.43
CA ASP A 174 33.91 16.16 -0.16
C ASP A 174 34.51 16.91 1.04
N ALA A 175 34.27 18.23 1.15
CA ALA A 175 34.68 19.02 2.30
C ALA A 175 33.96 18.60 3.59
N LEU A 176 32.67 18.25 3.51
CA LEU A 176 31.88 17.75 4.63
C LEU A 176 32.35 16.36 5.06
N GLU A 177 32.67 15.47 4.12
CA GLU A 177 33.28 14.15 4.34
C GLU A 177 34.61 14.28 5.09
N GLN A 178 35.50 15.18 4.65
CA GLN A 178 36.77 15.44 5.34
C GLN A 178 36.56 16.02 6.74
N THR A 179 35.60 16.94 6.90
CA THR A 179 35.26 17.52 8.20
C THR A 179 34.65 16.47 9.13
N LYS A 180 33.78 15.61 8.62
CA LYS A 180 33.15 14.49 9.35
C LYS A 180 34.19 13.43 9.73
N LEU A 181 35.18 13.16 8.87
CA LEU A 181 36.30 12.28 9.15
C LEU A 181 37.23 12.87 10.23
N ALA A 182 37.49 14.18 10.18
CA ALA A 182 38.25 14.89 11.21
C ALA A 182 37.49 14.92 12.56
N LEU A 183 36.17 15.13 12.54
CA LEU A 183 35.31 15.08 13.71
C LEU A 183 35.23 13.65 14.30
N ARG A 184 35.13 12.63 13.44
CA ARG A 184 35.18 11.20 13.82
C ARG A 184 36.51 10.84 14.50
N LYS A 185 37.64 11.36 13.98
CA LYS A 185 38.95 11.22 14.64
C LYS A 185 39.04 11.97 15.97
N ALA A 186 38.28 13.07 16.14
CA ALA A 186 38.30 13.89 17.34
C ALA A 186 37.35 13.41 18.45
N MET A 187 36.27 12.69 18.13
CA MET A 187 35.21 12.31 19.09
C MET A 187 35.45 11.00 19.85
N GLY A 188 36.56 10.28 19.60
CA GLY A 188 36.72 8.91 20.07
C GLY A 188 35.83 7.97 19.24
N ASN A 189 36.37 6.85 18.78
CA ASN A 189 35.79 6.04 17.70
C ASN A 189 34.46 5.35 17.98
N LEU A 190 33.80 5.62 19.11
CA LEU A 190 32.55 4.99 19.52
C LEU A 190 31.41 6.01 19.38
N LEU A 191 30.74 6.01 18.22
CA LEU A 191 29.68 6.95 17.89
C LEU A 191 28.32 6.26 17.93
N THR A 192 27.44 6.75 18.80
CA THR A 192 26.04 6.35 18.91
C THR A 192 25.13 7.39 18.26
N ILE A 193 24.23 6.95 17.40
CA ILE A 193 23.21 7.77 16.74
C ILE A 193 21.86 7.16 17.07
N GLN A 194 20.94 7.91 17.66
CA GLN A 194 19.57 7.45 17.83
C GLN A 194 18.84 7.55 16.48
N VAL A 195 18.41 6.41 15.94
CA VAL A 195 17.71 6.35 14.64
C VAL A 195 16.24 6.72 14.84
N MET A 196 15.61 6.14 15.87
CA MET A 196 14.26 6.43 16.33
C MET A 196 14.14 6.03 17.82
N PRO A 197 13.05 6.32 18.53
CA PRO A 197 12.85 5.81 19.90
C PRO A 197 13.09 4.29 19.97
N GLY A 198 13.88 3.85 20.96
CA GLY A 198 14.24 2.44 21.13
C GLY A 198 15.19 1.84 20.09
N VAL A 199 15.69 2.60 19.11
CA VAL A 199 16.59 2.09 18.05
C VAL A 199 17.81 3.00 17.86
N PHE A 200 18.99 2.40 17.85
CA PHE A 200 20.26 3.11 17.77
C PHE A 200 21.17 2.49 16.71
N TRP A 201 21.99 3.33 16.11
CA TRP A 201 23.12 2.95 15.28
C TRP A 201 24.40 3.23 16.05
N LEU A 202 25.16 2.18 16.35
CA LEU A 202 26.46 2.27 17.00
C LEU A 202 27.55 1.91 15.99
N GLN A 203 28.46 2.83 15.71
CA GLN A 203 29.58 2.57 14.79
C GLN A 203 30.93 2.71 15.48
N ILE A 204 31.80 1.74 15.21
CA ILE A 204 33.18 1.66 15.69
C ILE A 204 34.10 1.36 14.49
N PRO A 205 34.42 2.37 13.65
CA PRO A 205 35.11 2.15 12.38
C PRO A 205 36.48 1.50 12.51
N GLU A 206 37.25 1.80 13.57
CA GLU A 206 38.57 1.16 13.82
C GLU A 206 38.45 -0.34 14.08
N ALA A 207 37.33 -0.77 14.69
CA ALA A 207 37.02 -2.17 14.90
C ALA A 207 36.30 -2.80 13.70
N GLY A 208 35.95 -2.01 12.68
CA GLY A 208 35.14 -2.45 11.54
C GLY A 208 33.72 -2.87 11.94
N LEU A 209 33.18 -2.34 13.05
CA LEU A 209 31.86 -2.71 13.56
C LEU A 209 30.82 -1.61 13.31
N TYR A 210 29.68 -2.02 12.77
CA TYR A 210 28.52 -1.19 12.50
C TYR A 210 27.30 -1.94 13.01
N ILE A 211 26.77 -1.50 14.15
CA ILE A 211 25.82 -2.25 14.95
C ILE A 211 24.46 -1.56 14.87
N LEU A 212 23.47 -2.30 14.40
CA LEU A 212 22.06 -1.92 14.51
C LEU A 212 21.54 -2.40 15.86
N CYS A 213 21.19 -1.48 16.75
CA CYS A 213 20.66 -1.78 18.06
C CYS A 213 19.15 -1.55 18.11
N GLY A 214 18.37 -2.63 18.27
CA GLY A 214 16.93 -2.63 18.05
C GLY A 214 16.60 -2.80 16.57
N CYS A 215 15.63 -3.65 16.24
CA CYS A 215 15.36 -4.04 14.87
C CYS A 215 13.85 -4.18 14.60
N PRO A 216 13.03 -3.12 14.82
CA PRO A 216 11.61 -3.18 14.51
C PRO A 216 11.35 -3.17 13.00
N ALA A 217 10.08 -3.31 12.62
CA ALA A 217 9.64 -3.22 11.23
C ALA A 217 10.13 -1.91 10.59
N GLU A 218 10.46 -1.96 9.30
CA GLU A 218 10.86 -0.79 8.49
C GLU A 218 12.08 0.01 8.97
N VAL A 219 12.83 -0.50 9.96
CA VAL A 219 14.05 0.13 10.48
C VAL A 219 15.05 0.46 9.36
N PHE A 220 15.09 -0.39 8.34
CA PHE A 220 15.98 -0.21 7.20
C PHE A 220 15.66 1.04 6.36
N LYS A 221 14.37 1.36 6.18
CA LYS A 221 13.94 2.58 5.48
C LYS A 221 14.39 3.83 6.24
N HIS A 222 14.34 3.80 7.58
CA HIS A 222 14.85 4.87 8.43
C HIS A 222 16.38 5.03 8.34
N LEU A 223 17.12 3.92 8.34
CA LEU A 223 18.58 3.94 8.14
C LEU A 223 18.97 4.56 6.80
N LYS A 224 18.28 4.21 5.71
CA LYS A 224 18.51 4.80 4.38
C LYS A 224 18.22 6.30 4.35
N ARG A 225 17.09 6.73 4.92
CA ARG A 225 16.72 8.16 5.00
C ARG A 225 17.73 9.00 5.76
N GLN A 226 18.36 8.45 6.80
CA GLN A 226 19.42 9.11 7.55
C GLN A 226 20.80 8.98 6.89
N GLY A 227 20.91 8.31 5.75
CA GLY A 227 22.17 8.10 5.02
C GLY A 227 23.13 7.10 5.68
N LEU A 228 22.66 6.34 6.68
CA LEU A 228 23.45 5.30 7.36
C LEU A 228 23.61 4.05 6.47
N VAL A 229 22.65 3.82 5.58
CA VAL A 229 22.73 2.86 4.48
C VAL A 229 22.61 3.60 3.15
N HIS A 230 23.56 3.37 2.25
CA HIS A 230 23.58 3.97 0.92
C HIS A 230 24.41 3.14 -0.06
N TRP A 231 24.20 3.34 -1.35
CA TRP A 231 24.98 2.69 -2.41
C TRP A 231 26.40 3.24 -2.49
N VAL A 232 27.37 2.35 -2.62
CA VAL A 232 28.80 2.65 -2.80
C VAL A 232 29.39 1.77 -3.89
N LYS A 233 30.50 2.22 -4.49
CA LYS A 233 31.28 1.41 -5.43
C LYS A 233 32.60 1.01 -4.78
N LYS A 234 32.79 -0.29 -4.54
CA LYS A 234 34.00 -0.86 -3.94
C LYS A 234 34.63 -1.83 -4.92
N ASP A 235 35.90 -1.61 -5.25
CA ASP A 235 36.67 -2.44 -6.20
C ASP A 235 35.94 -2.70 -7.53
N GLY A 236 35.19 -1.69 -8.01
CA GLY A 236 34.42 -1.79 -9.26
C GLY A 236 33.00 -2.37 -9.11
N VAL A 237 32.68 -3.01 -7.98
CA VAL A 237 31.36 -3.59 -7.69
C VAL A 237 30.49 -2.58 -6.95
N VAL A 238 29.22 -2.46 -7.37
CA VAL A 238 28.22 -1.61 -6.70
C VAL A 238 27.55 -2.45 -5.62
N CYS A 239 27.58 -1.97 -4.38
CA CYS A 239 26.98 -2.62 -3.22
C CYS A 239 26.42 -1.57 -2.25
N GLU A 240 25.56 -1.97 -1.32
CA GLU A 240 25.12 -1.09 -0.24
C GLU A 240 26.11 -1.13 0.95
N THR A 241 26.18 -0.03 1.70
CA THR A 241 26.72 -0.02 3.07
C THR A 241 25.66 -0.51 4.06
N GLY A 242 26.00 -0.71 5.32
CA GLY A 242 25.02 -1.04 6.34
C GLY A 242 25.61 -1.68 7.59
N PRO A 243 24.73 -2.18 8.48
CA PRO A 243 25.18 -2.86 9.69
C PRO A 243 25.86 -4.18 9.33
N ASN A 244 26.70 -4.68 10.21
CA ASN A 244 27.24 -6.04 10.17
C ASN A 244 26.99 -6.82 11.47
N VAL A 245 26.36 -6.19 12.45
CA VAL A 245 25.89 -6.78 13.71
C VAL A 245 24.50 -6.22 14.04
N ILE A 246 23.62 -7.05 14.59
CA ILE A 246 22.31 -6.64 15.13
C ILE A 246 22.25 -6.98 16.62
N LEU A 247 21.99 -5.99 17.47
CA LEU A 247 21.60 -6.18 18.87
C LEU A 247 20.08 -6.28 18.96
N LEU A 248 19.59 -7.43 19.41
CA LEU A 248 18.17 -7.73 19.58
C LEU A 248 17.64 -7.18 20.90
N SER A 249 16.39 -6.70 20.89
CA SER A 249 15.66 -6.36 22.12
C SER A 249 15.35 -7.61 22.94
N GLU A 250 15.32 -7.49 24.27
CA GLU A 250 14.83 -8.56 25.16
C GLU A 250 13.31 -8.79 25.08
N LEU A 251 12.59 -7.79 24.57
CA LEU A 251 11.14 -7.81 24.37
C LEU A 251 10.82 -8.35 22.98
N LEU A 252 9.71 -9.09 22.89
CA LEU A 252 9.17 -9.55 21.61
C LEU A 252 8.37 -8.44 20.94
N VAL A 253 7.47 -7.85 21.72
CA VAL A 253 6.57 -6.77 21.33
C VAL A 253 6.78 -5.60 22.29
N GLN A 254 6.81 -4.38 21.76
CA GLN A 254 6.85 -3.13 22.51
C GLN A 254 5.71 -2.24 22.04
N ASN A 255 4.78 -1.91 22.96
CA ASN A 255 3.61 -1.07 22.69
C ASN A 255 2.81 -1.52 21.45
N GLY A 256 2.69 -2.83 21.21
CA GLY A 256 1.92 -3.40 20.10
C GLY A 256 2.70 -3.65 18.79
N GLY A 257 3.96 -3.21 18.68
CA GLY A 257 4.84 -3.50 17.53
C GLY A 257 5.94 -4.51 17.86
N PHE A 258 6.36 -5.35 16.91
CA PHE A 258 7.52 -6.22 17.11
C PHE A 258 8.81 -5.41 17.31
N ALA A 259 9.59 -5.79 18.30
CA ALA A 259 10.89 -5.17 18.57
C ALA A 259 12.03 -5.78 17.73
N ASN A 260 11.84 -7.01 17.23
CA ASN A 260 12.84 -7.79 16.49
C ASN A 260 12.25 -8.43 15.21
N LEU A 261 12.59 -7.87 14.05
CA LEU A 261 12.31 -8.38 12.69
C LEU A 261 13.60 -8.31 11.87
N SER A 262 14.49 -9.28 12.10
CA SER A 262 15.87 -9.22 11.60
C SER A 262 16.09 -9.78 10.18
N GLU A 263 15.07 -10.36 9.55
CA GLU A 263 15.20 -11.00 8.23
C GLU A 263 15.69 -10.03 7.16
N PHE A 264 15.00 -8.91 6.94
CA PHE A 264 15.39 -7.96 5.89
C PHE A 264 16.78 -7.34 6.12
N PRO A 265 17.13 -6.85 7.34
CA PRO A 265 18.48 -6.41 7.62
C PRO A 265 19.55 -7.49 7.37
N VAL A 266 19.26 -8.75 7.68
CA VAL A 266 20.16 -9.87 7.37
C VAL A 266 20.26 -10.12 5.86
N LEU A 267 19.14 -10.18 5.13
CA LEU A 267 19.14 -10.37 3.68
C LEU A 267 19.92 -9.23 2.98
N GLN A 268 19.83 -8.01 3.50
CA GLN A 268 20.60 -6.88 3.03
C GLN A 268 22.11 -7.09 3.21
N MET A 269 22.55 -7.54 4.39
CA MET A 269 23.96 -7.89 4.66
C MET A 269 24.46 -8.99 3.71
N LEU A 270 23.67 -10.05 3.53
CA LEU A 270 24.04 -11.20 2.72
C LEU A 270 24.16 -10.82 1.23
N TYR A 271 23.12 -10.19 0.67
CA TYR A 271 22.98 -10.03 -0.77
C TYR A 271 23.28 -8.61 -1.29
N ARG A 272 22.79 -7.55 -0.63
CA ARG A 272 22.99 -6.16 -1.11
C ARG A 272 24.35 -5.58 -0.71
N GLN A 273 24.87 -5.93 0.47
CA GLN A 273 26.27 -5.67 0.82
C GLN A 273 27.21 -6.72 0.20
N GLY A 274 26.68 -7.90 -0.15
CA GLY A 274 27.43 -8.98 -0.77
C GLY A 274 28.40 -9.70 0.16
N MET A 275 28.07 -9.83 1.45
CA MET A 275 28.95 -10.47 2.45
C MET A 275 29.12 -11.99 2.23
N ILE A 276 28.18 -12.63 1.50
CA ILE A 276 28.26 -14.07 1.20
C ILE A 276 28.42 -14.39 -0.28
N LEU A 277 28.34 -13.38 -1.15
CA LEU A 277 28.43 -13.57 -2.59
C LEU A 277 29.87 -13.97 -2.98
N PRO A 278 30.09 -15.10 -3.68
CA PRO A 278 31.43 -15.53 -4.07
C PRO A 278 32.14 -14.48 -4.94
N GLY A 279 33.39 -14.15 -4.58
CA GLY A 279 34.21 -13.17 -5.32
C GLY A 279 33.83 -11.70 -5.09
N HIS A 280 32.84 -11.40 -4.25
CA HIS A 280 32.45 -10.03 -3.91
C HIS A 280 33.46 -9.37 -2.94
N PRO A 281 33.81 -8.08 -3.09
CA PRO A 281 34.84 -7.41 -2.26
C PRO A 281 34.49 -7.29 -0.77
N ASN A 282 33.22 -7.48 -0.40
CA ASN A 282 32.78 -7.54 0.99
C ASN A 282 32.68 -8.97 1.56
N ASN A 283 32.85 -10.00 0.72
CA ASN A 283 32.95 -11.37 1.19
C ASN A 283 34.37 -11.63 1.70
N THR A 284 34.60 -11.27 2.97
CA THR A 284 35.89 -11.44 3.67
C THR A 284 35.98 -12.75 4.44
N GLY A 285 34.95 -13.60 4.35
CA GLY A 285 34.75 -14.78 5.20
C GLY A 285 34.18 -14.46 6.59
N VAL A 286 34.01 -13.18 6.93
CA VAL A 286 33.39 -12.75 8.19
C VAL A 286 31.87 -12.73 8.03
N LYS A 287 31.17 -13.53 8.85
CA LYS A 287 29.71 -13.59 8.85
C LYS A 287 29.10 -12.36 9.55
N PRO A 288 27.91 -11.90 9.12
CA PRO A 288 27.09 -11.02 9.93
C PRO A 288 26.75 -11.67 11.28
N MET A 289 26.46 -10.87 12.31
CA MET A 289 26.23 -11.37 13.66
C MET A 289 24.90 -10.92 14.26
N LEU A 290 24.19 -11.84 14.91
CA LEU A 290 23.07 -11.54 15.80
C LEU A 290 23.53 -11.63 17.26
N MET A 291 23.17 -10.65 18.09
CA MET A 291 23.50 -10.67 19.50
C MET A 291 22.34 -10.22 20.38
N GLY A 292 22.24 -10.77 21.58
CA GLY A 292 21.14 -10.53 22.50
C GLY A 292 21.05 -11.63 23.56
N CYS A 293 19.92 -11.73 24.26
CA CYS A 293 19.73 -12.86 25.16
C CYS A 293 19.50 -14.16 24.36
N SER A 294 19.93 -15.29 24.92
CA SER A 294 19.93 -16.61 24.24
C SER A 294 18.58 -16.94 23.57
N ALA A 295 17.48 -16.71 24.29
CA ALA A 295 16.12 -16.95 23.77
C ALA A 295 15.79 -16.11 22.52
N GLN A 296 16.17 -14.83 22.49
CA GLN A 296 15.90 -13.94 21.35
C GLN A 296 16.77 -14.28 20.15
N VAL A 297 18.04 -14.63 20.38
CA VAL A 297 18.95 -15.07 19.34
C VAL A 297 18.41 -16.34 18.68
N GLN A 298 18.01 -17.34 19.47
CA GLN A 298 17.44 -18.59 18.93
C GLN A 298 16.14 -18.34 18.16
N ALA A 299 15.23 -17.54 18.71
CA ALA A 299 13.96 -17.17 18.07
C ALA A 299 14.19 -16.50 16.71
N GLN A 300 15.12 -15.54 16.63
CA GLN A 300 15.42 -14.82 15.39
C GLN A 300 16.15 -15.71 14.36
N MET A 301 16.98 -16.65 14.80
CA MET A 301 17.60 -17.63 13.90
C MET A 301 16.55 -18.51 13.22
N GLU A 302 15.58 -19.04 13.97
CA GLU A 302 14.47 -19.82 13.41
C GLU A 302 13.55 -18.95 12.54
N TYR A 303 13.28 -17.71 12.97
CA TYR A 303 12.51 -16.74 12.20
C TYR A 303 13.11 -16.52 10.80
N ILE A 304 14.41 -16.23 10.72
CA ILE A 304 15.13 -16.02 9.45
C ILE A 304 15.12 -17.30 8.61
N HIS A 305 15.27 -18.46 9.25
CA HIS A 305 15.21 -19.76 8.57
C HIS A 305 13.86 -19.96 7.86
N ARG A 306 12.77 -19.73 8.59
CA ARG A 306 11.40 -19.83 8.06
C ARG A 306 11.07 -18.72 7.07
N GLY A 307 11.61 -17.52 7.26
CA GLY A 307 11.50 -16.42 6.30
C GLY A 307 12.11 -16.74 4.95
N LYS A 308 13.30 -17.34 4.94
CA LYS A 308 14.02 -17.68 3.71
C LYS A 308 13.50 -18.95 3.02
N HIS A 309 13.01 -19.91 3.79
CA HIS A 309 12.75 -21.27 3.30
C HIS A 309 11.35 -21.80 3.57
N GLY A 310 10.54 -21.17 4.41
CA GLY A 310 9.18 -21.62 4.73
C GLY A 310 9.15 -23.04 5.30
N LEU A 311 8.42 -23.93 4.63
CA LEU A 311 8.48 -25.37 4.91
C LEU A 311 9.79 -25.95 4.34
N VAL A 312 10.57 -26.63 5.16
CA VAL A 312 11.95 -27.05 4.84
C VAL A 312 12.07 -28.52 4.48
N SER A 313 11.00 -29.30 4.62
CA SER A 313 11.00 -30.72 4.30
C SER A 313 9.74 -31.16 3.55
N LYS A 314 9.86 -32.29 2.85
CA LYS A 314 8.72 -32.91 2.15
C LYS A 314 7.64 -33.36 3.12
N GLU A 315 8.01 -33.85 4.31
CA GLU A 315 7.07 -34.27 5.36
C GLU A 315 6.20 -33.10 5.82
N GLU A 316 6.77 -31.89 5.93
CA GLU A 316 5.99 -30.69 6.25
C GLU A 316 4.98 -30.34 5.14
N ILE A 317 5.37 -30.50 3.87
CA ILE A 317 4.48 -30.28 2.71
C ILE A 317 3.34 -31.31 2.70
N LEU A 318 3.66 -32.59 2.91
CA LEU A 318 2.68 -33.68 2.99
C LEU A 318 1.69 -33.48 4.14
N ALA A 319 2.15 -32.99 5.29
CA ALA A 319 1.29 -32.69 6.44
C ALA A 319 0.23 -31.62 6.13
N CYS A 320 0.43 -30.81 5.08
CA CYS A 320 -0.54 -29.83 4.60
C CYS A 320 -1.60 -30.41 3.65
N GLY A 321 -1.61 -31.73 3.42
CA GLY A 321 -2.59 -32.42 2.58
C GLY A 321 -2.26 -32.44 1.08
N ILE A 322 -1.03 -32.10 0.71
CA ILE A 322 -0.52 -32.23 -0.67
C ILE A 322 -0.17 -33.69 -0.95
N ASP A 323 -0.46 -34.16 -2.16
CA ASP A 323 -0.12 -35.53 -2.56
C ASP A 323 1.40 -35.71 -2.76
N GLU A 324 1.83 -36.97 -2.70
CA GLU A 324 3.24 -37.37 -2.75
C GLU A 324 3.98 -36.87 -3.99
N GLU A 325 3.34 -36.92 -5.16
CA GLU A 325 3.96 -36.55 -6.43
C GLU A 325 4.14 -35.02 -6.51
N THR A 326 3.10 -34.27 -6.16
CA THR A 326 3.15 -32.81 -6.13
C THR A 326 4.14 -32.31 -5.07
N ALA A 327 4.16 -32.92 -3.88
CA ALA A 327 5.08 -32.55 -2.81
C ALA A 327 6.55 -32.76 -3.21
N GLU A 328 6.85 -33.84 -3.94
CA GLU A 328 8.18 -34.09 -4.49
C GLU A 328 8.60 -32.98 -5.47
N VAL A 329 7.70 -32.58 -6.39
CA VAL A 329 7.99 -31.50 -7.35
C VAL A 329 8.18 -30.16 -6.65
N MET A 330 7.34 -29.82 -5.67
CA MET A 330 7.48 -28.61 -4.86
C MET A 330 8.82 -28.58 -4.11
N MET A 331 9.28 -29.72 -3.59
CA MET A 331 10.58 -29.81 -2.94
C MET A 331 11.73 -29.58 -3.93
N ARG A 332 11.62 -30.04 -5.18
CA ARG A 332 12.62 -29.76 -6.22
C ARG A 332 12.69 -28.27 -6.54
N VAL A 333 11.55 -27.60 -6.68
CA VAL A 333 11.48 -26.13 -6.86
C VAL A 333 12.21 -25.43 -5.72
N LYS A 334 11.89 -25.79 -4.47
CA LYS A 334 12.54 -25.20 -3.28
C LYS A 334 14.05 -25.42 -3.26
N LEU A 335 14.51 -26.63 -3.59
CA LEU A 335 15.93 -26.93 -3.67
C LEU A 335 16.63 -26.17 -4.79
N LYS A 336 15.97 -25.84 -5.91
CA LYS A 336 16.54 -24.98 -6.95
C LYS A 336 16.81 -23.57 -6.42
N PHE A 337 15.85 -22.99 -5.69
CA PHE A 337 16.05 -21.71 -5.01
C PHE A 337 17.12 -21.76 -3.91
N ALA A 338 17.24 -22.90 -3.21
CA ALA A 338 18.23 -23.11 -2.17
C ALA A 338 19.59 -23.64 -2.69
N TYR A 339 19.85 -23.58 -4.00
CA TYR A 339 21.11 -24.05 -4.61
C TYR A 339 21.48 -25.50 -4.26
N GLY A 340 20.48 -26.36 -4.13
CA GLY A 340 20.59 -27.80 -3.91
C GLY A 340 20.49 -28.26 -2.46
N SER A 341 20.47 -27.34 -1.48
CA SER A 341 20.34 -27.70 -0.06
C SER A 341 19.80 -26.55 0.78
N VAL A 342 18.84 -26.83 1.66
CA VAL A 342 18.41 -25.88 2.69
C VAL A 342 19.51 -25.81 3.76
N GLN A 343 20.16 -24.66 3.87
CA GLN A 343 21.29 -24.45 4.79
C GLN A 343 20.78 -23.92 6.13
N PRO A 344 21.31 -24.41 7.27
CA PRO A 344 20.93 -23.86 8.57
C PRO A 344 21.44 -22.41 8.68
N PRO A 345 20.75 -21.54 9.43
CA PRO A 345 21.13 -20.13 9.55
C PRO A 345 22.56 -19.91 10.11
N SER A 346 23.08 -20.85 10.91
CA SER A 346 24.44 -20.82 11.44
C SER A 346 25.54 -20.87 10.37
N GLU A 347 25.24 -21.35 9.17
CA GLU A 347 26.16 -21.27 8.03
C GLU A 347 26.27 -19.85 7.47
N LEU A 348 25.26 -19.01 7.72
CA LEU A 348 25.16 -17.66 7.19
C LEU A 348 25.46 -16.59 8.25
N LEU A 349 25.22 -16.88 9.52
CA LEU A 349 25.26 -15.92 10.63
C LEU A 349 26.09 -16.44 11.81
N ASP A 350 26.83 -15.54 12.43
CA ASP A 350 27.39 -15.72 13.76
C ASP A 350 26.38 -15.28 14.83
N THR A 351 26.50 -15.84 16.03
CA THR A 351 25.65 -15.49 17.17
C THR A 351 26.47 -15.16 18.40
N LEU A 352 26.03 -14.19 19.20
CA LEU A 352 26.65 -13.85 20.48
C LEU A 352 25.58 -13.67 21.56
N GLU A 353 25.65 -14.49 22.60
CA GLU A 353 24.79 -14.35 23.77
C GLU A 353 25.35 -13.28 24.70
N ILE A 354 24.49 -12.37 25.16
CA ILE A 354 24.83 -11.28 26.06
C ILE A 354 24.11 -11.46 27.39
N ASP A 355 24.88 -11.38 28.47
CA ASP A 355 24.40 -11.40 29.85
C ASP A 355 25.05 -10.25 30.64
N GLU A 356 24.98 -10.28 31.98
CA GLU A 356 25.54 -9.24 32.86
C GLU A 356 27.07 -9.15 32.82
N GLN A 357 27.75 -10.23 32.45
CA GLN A 357 29.20 -10.24 32.31
C GLN A 357 29.65 -9.66 30.95
N PRO A 358 30.71 -8.83 30.91
CA PRO A 358 31.26 -8.35 29.65
C PRO A 358 31.73 -9.48 28.73
N VAL A 359 31.19 -9.49 27.51
CA VAL A 359 31.56 -10.43 26.43
C VAL A 359 32.22 -9.67 25.28
N SER A 360 33.19 -10.31 24.62
CA SER A 360 33.90 -9.74 23.48
C SER A 360 33.10 -9.95 22.19
N ILE A 361 32.87 -8.87 21.43
CA ILE A 361 32.26 -8.93 20.10
C ILE A 361 33.34 -9.29 19.08
N ARG A 362 34.14 -8.31 18.64
CA ARG A 362 35.31 -8.45 17.76
C ARG A 362 36.27 -7.27 17.98
N ASN A 363 37.54 -7.45 17.63
CA ASN A 363 38.55 -6.39 17.56
C ASN A 363 38.66 -5.49 18.82
N GLY A 364 38.51 -6.08 20.01
CA GLY A 364 38.66 -5.39 21.30
C GLY A 364 37.42 -4.63 21.78
N VAL A 365 36.28 -4.75 21.10
CA VAL A 365 34.98 -4.22 21.55
C VAL A 365 34.30 -5.23 22.45
N THR A 366 33.82 -4.78 23.62
CA THR A 366 33.03 -5.60 24.54
C THR A 366 31.64 -5.02 24.76
N VAL A 367 30.69 -5.87 25.14
CA VAL A 367 29.33 -5.50 25.53
C VAL A 367 28.91 -6.27 26.78
N CYS A 368 28.15 -5.63 27.67
CA CYS A 368 27.44 -6.29 28.76
C CYS A 368 26.02 -5.74 28.89
N ARG A 369 25.15 -6.53 29.50
CA ARG A 369 23.83 -6.09 29.94
C ARG A 369 23.95 -5.35 31.26
N ILE A 370 23.42 -4.12 31.32
CA ILE A 370 23.42 -3.27 32.54
C ILE A 370 22.01 -3.09 33.14
N GLY A 371 21.00 -3.61 32.47
CA GLY A 371 19.61 -3.61 32.91
C GLY A 371 18.71 -4.26 31.87
N PHE A 372 17.42 -4.38 32.17
CA PHE A 372 16.45 -4.93 31.22
C PHE A 372 16.40 -4.09 29.94
N ASN A 373 16.74 -4.71 28.82
CA ASN A 373 16.79 -4.10 27.49
C ASN A 373 17.80 -2.92 27.41
N ARG A 374 18.81 -2.92 28.31
CA ARG A 374 19.83 -1.87 28.45
C ARG A 374 21.24 -2.48 28.43
N TYR A 375 22.09 -1.95 27.57
CA TYR A 375 23.41 -2.51 27.28
C TYR A 375 24.50 -1.44 27.32
N GLN A 376 25.69 -1.82 27.78
CA GLN A 376 26.87 -0.96 27.74
C GLN A 376 27.92 -1.58 26.83
N PHE A 377 28.39 -0.79 25.87
CA PHE A 377 29.52 -1.12 24.99
C PHE A 377 30.77 -0.44 25.51
N ALA A 378 31.93 -1.10 25.34
CA ALA A 378 33.23 -0.51 25.67
C ALA A 378 34.27 -0.77 24.56
N PHE A 379 35.08 0.25 24.26
CA PHE A 379 36.21 0.16 23.34
C PHE A 379 37.29 1.18 23.71
N GLN A 380 38.54 0.73 23.85
CA GLN A 380 39.71 1.58 24.15
C GLN A 380 39.51 2.54 25.35
N GLY A 381 38.74 2.12 26.37
CA GLY A 381 38.48 2.93 27.57
C GLY A 381 37.28 3.90 27.47
N HIS A 382 36.61 3.96 26.31
CA HIS A 382 35.35 4.68 26.12
C HIS A 382 34.16 3.74 26.26
N THR A 383 33.02 4.24 26.73
CA THR A 383 31.77 3.48 26.82
C THR A 383 30.60 4.19 26.12
N ALA A 384 29.60 3.42 25.69
CA ALA A 384 28.27 3.96 25.40
C ALA A 384 27.18 3.03 25.91
N ASP A 385 26.15 3.66 26.46
CA ASP A 385 24.96 2.98 26.93
C ASP A 385 23.87 3.06 25.87
N ILE A 386 23.18 1.95 25.64
CA ILE A 386 22.07 1.80 24.70
C ILE A 386 20.86 1.32 25.48
N ASP A 387 19.74 2.05 25.36
CA ASP A 387 18.47 1.71 25.98
C ASP A 387 17.41 1.48 24.91
N LEU A 388 17.01 0.22 24.71
CA LEU A 388 16.06 -0.17 23.67
C LEU A 388 14.60 -0.06 24.15
N ASN A 389 14.33 0.48 25.34
CA ASN A 389 12.96 0.62 25.84
C ASN A 389 12.22 1.79 25.19
N LEU A 390 10.97 1.55 24.77
CA LEU A 390 10.03 2.61 24.41
C LEU A 390 9.35 3.16 25.68
N PRO A 391 9.15 4.49 25.80
CA PRO A 391 8.27 5.06 26.80
C PRO A 391 6.85 4.49 26.70
N PRO A 392 6.06 4.49 27.80
CA PRO A 392 4.64 4.13 27.72
C PRO A 392 3.93 5.00 26.67
N SER A 393 3.07 4.39 25.85
CA SER A 393 2.31 5.02 24.74
C SER A 393 3.09 5.47 23.49
N ASP A 394 4.42 5.37 23.48
CA ASP A 394 5.21 5.66 22.26
C ASP A 394 5.17 4.47 21.28
N LEU A 395 4.88 4.73 20.01
CA LEU A 395 4.97 3.74 18.93
C LEU A 395 6.22 4.01 18.07
N TYR A 396 6.71 2.98 17.39
CA TYR A 396 7.71 3.21 16.34
C TYR A 396 7.12 4.12 15.25
N PRO A 397 7.81 5.20 14.87
CA PRO A 397 7.29 6.15 13.89
C PRO A 397 7.24 5.53 12.49
N PRO A 398 6.22 5.85 11.69
CA PRO A 398 6.11 5.30 10.34
C PRO A 398 7.27 5.75 9.45
N ALA A 399 7.69 4.86 8.57
CA ALA A 399 8.81 5.08 7.67
C ALA A 399 8.47 6.01 6.52
N TYR A 400 7.22 6.39 6.28
CA TYR A 400 6.78 7.31 5.23
C TYR A 400 5.51 8.07 5.65
N THR A 401 5.10 9.06 4.84
CA THR A 401 3.89 9.83 5.09
C THR A 401 2.87 9.53 4.02
N LEU A 402 1.64 9.22 4.44
CA LEU A 402 0.52 8.92 3.55
C LEU A 402 -0.49 10.07 3.54
N GLY A 403 -1.11 10.28 2.37
CA GLY A 403 -2.29 11.13 2.27
C GLY A 403 -3.49 10.48 2.95
N ASN A 404 -4.40 11.28 3.50
CA ASN A 404 -5.68 10.76 3.98
C ASN A 404 -6.64 10.58 2.80
N HIS A 405 -7.24 9.40 2.68
CA HIS A 405 -8.19 9.09 1.61
C HIS A 405 -9.57 8.79 2.18
N ARG A 406 -10.59 9.05 1.35
CA ARG A 406 -11.97 8.70 1.62
C ARG A 406 -12.49 7.88 0.46
N PHE A 407 -13.21 6.82 0.77
CA PHE A 407 -13.95 6.04 -0.20
C PHE A 407 -15.32 5.71 0.35
N ARG A 408 -16.23 5.36 -0.56
CA ARG A 408 -17.52 4.76 -0.21
C ARG A 408 -17.41 3.26 -0.43
N GLN A 409 -17.89 2.47 0.54
CA GLN A 409 -17.99 1.02 0.40
C GLN A 409 -18.75 0.65 -0.88
N GLN A 410 -18.23 -0.31 -1.64
CA GLN A 410 -18.77 -0.78 -2.91
C GLN A 410 -19.21 -2.24 -2.82
N TYR A 411 -19.91 -2.72 -3.86
CA TYR A 411 -20.29 -4.12 -3.94
C TYR A 411 -19.10 -5.03 -4.23
N PHE A 412 -18.28 -4.74 -5.24
CA PHE A 412 -17.01 -5.42 -5.48
C PHE A 412 -15.98 -4.43 -6.01
N ALA A 413 -14.98 -4.09 -5.20
CA ALA A 413 -13.97 -3.10 -5.56
C ALA A 413 -12.62 -3.38 -4.93
N ILE A 414 -11.56 -2.93 -5.58
CA ILE A 414 -10.17 -3.11 -5.17
C ILE A 414 -9.58 -1.75 -4.83
N LEU A 415 -9.19 -1.58 -3.58
CA LEU A 415 -8.50 -0.41 -3.07
C LEU A 415 -6.99 -0.72 -2.97
N HIS A 416 -6.19 0.09 -3.66
CA HIS A 416 -4.74 -0.09 -3.73
C HIS A 416 -4.06 0.57 -2.54
N ARG A 417 -3.46 -0.24 -1.65
CA ARG A 417 -2.78 0.26 -0.44
C ARG A 417 -1.28 0.45 -0.58
N GLY A 418 -0.66 -0.06 -1.64
CA GLY A 418 0.79 -0.11 -1.73
C GLY A 418 1.25 -0.81 -3.00
N GLU A 419 2.33 -0.29 -3.58
CA GLU A 419 2.95 -0.75 -4.83
C GLU A 419 4.48 -0.87 -4.69
N GLY A 420 5.04 -0.51 -3.54
CA GLY A 420 6.47 -0.65 -3.27
C GLY A 420 6.83 -2.11 -3.01
N ASP A 421 8.10 -2.43 -3.11
CA ASP A 421 8.64 -3.64 -2.50
C ASP A 421 8.99 -3.38 -1.02
N GLY A 422 9.57 -4.37 -0.36
CA GLY A 422 10.16 -4.25 0.97
C GLY A 422 11.26 -3.17 1.14
N TRP A 423 11.77 -2.60 0.05
CA TRP A 423 12.92 -1.70 0.03
C TRP A 423 12.56 -0.25 -0.32
N ASP A 424 11.35 0.00 -0.84
CA ASP A 424 10.87 1.31 -1.24
C ASP A 424 10.69 2.24 -0.02
N MET A 425 11.48 3.32 0.03
CA MET A 425 11.46 4.27 1.14
C MET A 425 10.24 5.19 1.17
N ASN A 426 9.41 5.20 0.12
CA ASN A 426 8.37 6.22 -0.07
C ASN A 426 6.97 5.61 -0.19
N ARG A 427 6.86 4.31 -0.46
CA ARG A 427 5.59 3.63 -0.65
C ARG A 427 5.45 2.45 0.33
N PRO A 428 4.23 2.15 0.78
CA PRO A 428 3.94 0.88 1.44
C PRO A 428 4.23 -0.29 0.48
N SER A 429 4.60 -1.43 1.06
CA SER A 429 4.77 -2.68 0.33
C SER A 429 3.50 -3.09 -0.41
N MET A 430 3.65 -3.89 -1.45
CA MET A 430 2.56 -4.38 -2.27
C MET A 430 1.46 -5.00 -1.41
N GLY A 431 0.22 -4.59 -1.67
CA GLY A 431 -0.96 -5.15 -1.03
C GLY A 431 -2.24 -4.60 -1.63
N SER A 432 -3.38 -5.15 -1.21
CA SER A 432 -4.69 -4.70 -1.67
C SER A 432 -5.73 -4.81 -0.56
N ILE A 433 -6.79 -4.03 -0.68
CA ILE A 433 -7.99 -4.16 0.13
C ILE A 433 -9.14 -4.49 -0.82
N ILE A 434 -9.82 -5.59 -0.57
CA ILE A 434 -10.98 -6.03 -1.34
C ILE A 434 -12.23 -5.63 -0.58
N MET A 435 -13.11 -4.91 -1.26
CA MET A 435 -14.47 -4.66 -0.78
C MET A 435 -15.40 -5.65 -1.43
N PHE A 436 -16.19 -6.38 -0.64
CA PHE A 436 -17.24 -7.25 -1.14
C PHE A 436 -18.51 -7.10 -0.29
N GLN A 437 -19.62 -6.70 -0.91
CA GLN A 437 -20.90 -6.42 -0.22
C GLN A 437 -20.74 -5.51 1.01
N GLY A 438 -19.91 -4.48 0.89
CA GLY A 438 -19.59 -3.57 1.99
C GLY A 438 -18.62 -4.10 3.06
N ARG A 439 -18.25 -5.39 3.03
CA ARG A 439 -17.22 -5.96 3.89
C ARG A 439 -15.82 -5.67 3.35
N ILE A 440 -14.84 -5.60 4.24
CA ILE A 440 -13.46 -5.24 3.93
C ILE A 440 -12.56 -6.44 4.20
N TYR A 441 -11.78 -6.86 3.20
CA TYR A 441 -10.80 -7.92 3.31
C TYR A 441 -9.42 -7.38 2.94
N LEU A 442 -8.38 -7.80 3.66
CA LEU A 442 -7.00 -7.50 3.31
C LEU A 442 -6.44 -8.58 2.38
N VAL A 443 -5.58 -8.18 1.45
CA VAL A 443 -4.62 -9.08 0.82
C VAL A 443 -3.25 -8.73 1.39
N ASP A 444 -2.70 -9.67 2.14
CA ASP A 444 -1.47 -9.58 2.96
C ASP A 444 -1.50 -8.58 4.12
N ALA A 445 -0.59 -8.76 5.07
CA ALA A 445 -0.39 -7.90 6.23
C ALA A 445 1.04 -7.32 6.21
N ALA A 446 1.27 -6.36 5.31
CA ALA A 446 2.55 -5.67 5.19
C ALA A 446 2.93 -4.90 6.47
N PRO A 447 4.22 -4.52 6.63
CA PRO A 447 4.65 -3.63 7.70
C PRO A 447 3.80 -2.36 7.79
N GLU A 448 3.66 -1.82 9.00
CA GLU A 448 2.92 -0.57 9.26
C GLU A 448 1.44 -0.59 8.83
N ILE A 449 0.82 -1.79 8.71
CA ILE A 449 -0.58 -1.94 8.30
C ILE A 449 -1.55 -1.03 9.06
N PHE A 450 -1.38 -0.87 10.37
CA PHE A 450 -2.21 0.03 11.19
C PHE A 450 -2.17 1.47 10.67
N TYR A 451 -0.97 2.00 10.37
CA TYR A 451 -0.80 3.34 9.81
C TYR A 451 -1.45 3.48 8.44
N THR A 452 -1.33 2.46 7.57
CA THR A 452 -1.97 2.47 6.25
C THR A 452 -3.50 2.46 6.34
N LEU A 453 -4.08 1.70 7.27
CA LEU A 453 -5.53 1.64 7.48
C LEU A 453 -6.08 2.97 8.01
N ILE A 454 -5.39 3.60 8.96
CA ILE A 454 -5.73 4.94 9.47
C ILE A 454 -5.77 5.97 8.34
N ALA A 455 -4.75 5.97 7.48
CA ALA A 455 -4.67 6.88 6.33
C ALA A 455 -5.80 6.64 5.32
N LEU A 456 -6.32 5.41 5.24
CA LEU A 456 -7.49 5.06 4.41
C LEU A 456 -8.83 5.28 5.13
N GLY A 457 -8.82 5.66 6.42
CA GLY A 457 -10.05 5.83 7.21
C GLY A 457 -10.72 4.51 7.63
N ILE A 458 -9.95 3.41 7.67
CA ILE A 458 -10.44 2.08 8.05
C ILE A 458 -9.98 1.76 9.47
N ASP A 459 -10.91 1.39 10.34
CA ASP A 459 -10.56 0.81 11.64
C ASP A 459 -10.37 -0.71 11.54
N ILE A 460 -9.51 -1.27 12.40
CA ILE A 460 -9.20 -2.70 12.39
C ILE A 460 -10.43 -3.58 12.65
N SER A 461 -11.40 -3.08 13.43
CA SER A 461 -12.66 -3.77 13.70
C SER A 461 -13.59 -3.83 12.49
N GLU A 462 -13.28 -3.11 11.40
CA GLU A 462 -14.05 -3.15 10.15
C GLU A 462 -13.55 -4.22 9.17
N ILE A 463 -12.42 -4.86 9.47
CA ILE A 463 -11.83 -5.90 8.64
C ILE A 463 -12.53 -7.23 8.97
N GLU A 464 -13.01 -7.91 7.94
CA GLU A 464 -13.65 -9.23 8.06
C GLU A 464 -12.60 -10.36 8.04
N GLY A 465 -11.54 -10.19 7.24
CA GLY A 465 -10.50 -11.20 7.11
C GLY A 465 -9.32 -10.77 6.25
N ILE A 466 -8.34 -11.67 6.18
CA ILE A 466 -7.12 -11.53 5.41
C ILE A 466 -6.94 -12.73 4.48
N PHE A 467 -6.69 -12.46 3.21
CA PHE A 467 -6.14 -13.40 2.25
C PHE A 467 -4.62 -13.28 2.25
N HIS A 468 -3.90 -14.32 2.67
CA HIS A 468 -2.44 -14.27 2.81
C HIS A 468 -1.75 -15.02 1.67
N THR A 469 -0.90 -14.32 0.93
CA THR A 469 -0.21 -14.84 -0.24
C THR A 469 1.00 -15.68 0.16
N HIS A 470 1.88 -15.18 1.02
CA HIS A 470 3.11 -15.85 1.44
C HIS A 470 3.75 -15.20 2.68
N GLY A 471 4.89 -15.73 3.14
CA GLY A 471 5.46 -15.40 4.44
C GLY A 471 6.63 -14.41 4.47
N HIS A 472 6.97 -13.67 3.42
CA HIS A 472 8.06 -12.66 3.49
C HIS A 472 7.66 -11.43 4.34
N ASP A 473 8.64 -10.73 4.93
CA ASP A 473 8.38 -9.65 5.91
C ASP A 473 7.51 -8.52 5.37
N ASP A 474 7.66 -8.18 4.10
CA ASP A 474 6.87 -7.16 3.40
C ASP A 474 5.41 -7.55 3.15
N HIS A 475 5.04 -8.81 3.40
CA HIS A 475 3.67 -9.32 3.35
C HIS A 475 3.16 -9.84 4.71
N PHE A 476 4.06 -10.09 5.66
CA PHE A 476 3.79 -10.76 6.94
C PHE A 476 3.85 -9.84 8.17
N ALA A 477 4.74 -8.85 8.20
CA ALA A 477 5.14 -8.17 9.44
C ALA A 477 4.02 -7.37 10.14
N GLY A 478 2.91 -7.10 9.45
CA GLY A 478 1.72 -6.46 9.98
C GLY A 478 0.75 -7.38 10.72
N LEU A 479 0.91 -8.70 10.67
CA LEU A 479 0.01 -9.64 11.38
C LEU A 479 -0.21 -9.32 12.87
N PRO A 480 0.79 -8.87 13.67
CA PRO A 480 0.56 -8.52 15.07
C PRO A 480 -0.33 -7.31 15.26
N ALA A 481 -0.29 -6.34 14.34
CA ALA A 481 -1.21 -5.23 14.40
C ALA A 481 -2.65 -5.75 14.29
N LEU A 482 -2.89 -6.78 13.47
CA LEU A 482 -4.20 -7.43 13.34
C LEU A 482 -4.68 -8.16 14.61
N ILE A 483 -3.75 -8.59 15.47
CA ILE A 483 -4.05 -9.18 16.78
C ILE A 483 -4.60 -8.14 17.77
N HIS A 484 -4.57 -6.85 17.44
CA HIS A 484 -5.24 -5.82 18.23
C HIS A 484 -6.74 -5.73 17.94
N SER A 485 -7.28 -6.58 17.07
CA SER A 485 -8.73 -6.74 16.90
C SER A 485 -9.39 -7.27 18.17
N ASP A 486 -10.66 -6.89 18.37
CA ASP A 486 -11.51 -7.41 19.42
C ASP A 486 -12.16 -8.76 19.07
N HIS A 487 -11.97 -9.23 17.84
CA HIS A 487 -12.42 -10.52 17.36
C HIS A 487 -11.35 -11.16 16.49
N ARG A 488 -11.40 -12.49 16.36
CA ARG A 488 -10.52 -13.21 15.44
C ARG A 488 -10.90 -12.89 14.00
N LEU A 489 -9.97 -12.32 13.25
CA LEU A 489 -10.16 -12.11 11.82
C LEU A 489 -10.10 -13.46 11.10
N LYS A 490 -10.92 -13.63 10.05
CA LYS A 490 -10.83 -14.81 9.18
C LYS A 490 -9.50 -14.79 8.43
N TYR A 491 -8.78 -15.89 8.47
CA TYR A 491 -7.49 -16.06 7.83
C TYR A 491 -7.65 -17.05 6.67
N PHE A 492 -7.69 -16.50 5.47
CA PHE A 492 -7.88 -17.24 4.23
C PHE A 492 -6.53 -17.51 3.56
N SER A 493 -6.20 -18.77 3.37
CA SER A 493 -4.98 -19.19 2.69
C SER A 493 -5.06 -20.68 2.40
N THR A 494 -4.20 -21.19 1.54
CA THR A 494 -3.96 -22.65 1.49
C THR A 494 -3.25 -23.12 2.74
N ALA A 495 -3.41 -24.40 3.08
CA ALA A 495 -2.78 -25.03 4.25
C ALA A 495 -1.24 -24.92 4.21
N LEU A 496 -0.63 -24.93 3.02
CA LEU A 496 0.81 -24.76 2.82
C LEU A 496 1.29 -23.41 3.34
N VAL A 497 0.71 -22.33 2.82
CA VAL A 497 1.08 -20.96 3.22
C VAL A 497 0.72 -20.72 4.68
N ARG A 498 -0.44 -21.22 5.14
CA ARG A 498 -0.82 -21.12 6.55
C ARG A 498 0.21 -21.77 7.47
N SER A 499 0.62 -23.02 7.24
CA SER A 499 1.60 -23.69 8.12
C SER A 499 2.95 -22.98 8.10
N SER A 500 3.39 -22.55 6.91
CA SER A 500 4.63 -21.78 6.76
C SER A 500 4.62 -20.48 7.58
N VAL A 501 3.55 -19.68 7.43
CA VAL A 501 3.32 -18.44 8.17
C VAL A 501 3.18 -18.70 9.67
N ALA A 502 2.44 -19.73 10.06
CA ALA A 502 2.23 -20.08 11.47
C ALA A 502 3.54 -20.45 12.17
N LYS A 503 4.43 -21.21 11.51
CA LYS A 503 5.77 -21.52 12.03
C LYS A 503 6.65 -20.28 12.16
N LYS A 504 6.63 -19.40 11.16
CA LYS A 504 7.36 -18.13 11.20
C LYS A 504 6.85 -17.22 12.32
N PHE A 505 5.53 -17.13 12.49
CA PHE A 505 4.88 -16.39 13.57
C PHE A 505 5.17 -16.96 14.95
N ALA A 506 5.12 -18.29 15.09
CA ALA A 506 5.44 -19.01 16.31
C ALA A 506 6.89 -18.75 16.77
N ALA A 507 7.84 -18.74 15.83
CA ALA A 507 9.23 -18.40 16.12
C ALA A 507 9.38 -16.97 16.69
N LEU A 508 8.70 -15.98 16.10
CA LEU A 508 8.71 -14.60 16.62
C LEU A 508 8.05 -14.49 17.98
N MET A 509 6.88 -15.08 18.18
CA MET A 509 6.14 -14.94 19.43
C MET A 509 6.65 -15.85 20.54
N SER A 510 7.63 -16.73 20.25
CA SER A 510 8.06 -17.81 21.15
C SER A 510 6.87 -18.67 21.61
N LEU A 511 5.97 -18.97 20.67
CA LEU A 511 4.75 -19.78 20.87
C LEU A 511 4.86 -21.10 20.12
N GLU A 512 3.93 -22.00 20.41
CA GLU A 512 3.69 -23.21 19.62
C GLU A 512 2.86 -22.87 18.37
N GLU A 513 3.06 -23.60 17.28
CA GLU A 513 2.37 -23.37 15.99
C GLU A 513 0.84 -23.44 16.14
N GLU A 514 0.34 -24.36 16.97
CA GLU A 514 -1.09 -24.60 17.20
C GLU A 514 -1.80 -23.38 17.78
N LYS A 515 -1.06 -22.48 18.44
CA LYS A 515 -1.63 -21.25 19.01
C LYS A 515 -1.98 -20.21 17.95
N PHE A 516 -1.57 -20.38 16.70
CA PHE A 516 -1.94 -19.45 15.62
C PHE A 516 -3.47 -19.30 15.47
N GLY A 517 -4.23 -20.39 15.59
CA GLY A 517 -5.70 -20.39 15.54
C GLY A 517 -6.40 -19.75 16.75
N GLN A 518 -5.63 -19.36 17.79
CA GLN A 518 -6.15 -18.59 18.92
C GLN A 518 -6.27 -17.10 18.56
N PHE A 519 -5.49 -16.63 17.58
CA PHE A 519 -5.49 -15.25 17.12
C PHE A 519 -6.34 -15.02 15.87
N PHE A 520 -6.47 -16.05 15.04
CA PHE A 520 -7.18 -15.98 13.76
C PHE A 520 -8.17 -17.13 13.59
N GLU A 521 -9.28 -16.87 12.89
CA GLU A 521 -10.21 -17.91 12.46
C GLU A 521 -9.68 -18.54 11.17
N ILE A 522 -9.18 -19.77 11.25
CA ILE A 522 -8.52 -20.42 10.12
C ILE A 522 -9.52 -20.88 9.06
N CYS A 523 -9.35 -20.40 7.84
CA CYS A 523 -10.15 -20.76 6.67
C CYS A 523 -9.24 -21.31 5.56
N ASP A 524 -8.93 -22.61 5.61
CA ASP A 524 -8.08 -23.25 4.61
C ASP A 524 -8.79 -23.34 3.24
N LEU A 525 -8.10 -22.87 2.20
CA LEU A 525 -8.57 -22.86 0.82
C LEU A 525 -7.92 -24.00 0.01
N SER A 526 -8.67 -24.55 -0.94
CA SER A 526 -8.18 -25.57 -1.87
C SER A 526 -7.61 -24.93 -3.13
N PHE A 527 -6.45 -25.40 -3.59
CA PHE A 527 -5.83 -24.97 -4.85
C PHE A 527 -6.68 -25.29 -6.07
N ASP A 528 -6.54 -24.46 -7.11
CA ASP A 528 -7.08 -24.70 -8.46
C ASP A 528 -8.62 -24.84 -8.56
N VAL A 529 -9.34 -24.51 -7.49
CA VAL A 529 -10.80 -24.51 -7.43
C VAL A 529 -11.32 -23.19 -6.88
N TRP A 530 -12.54 -22.83 -7.25
CA TRP A 530 -13.25 -21.69 -6.66
C TRP A 530 -13.81 -22.10 -5.30
N ASN A 531 -13.29 -21.49 -4.24
CA ASN A 531 -13.75 -21.62 -2.88
C ASN A 531 -14.79 -20.52 -2.61
N ASP A 532 -15.85 -20.84 -1.88
CA ASP A 532 -16.87 -19.86 -1.47
C ASP A 532 -16.48 -19.23 -0.12
N CYS A 533 -16.21 -17.93 -0.13
CA CYS A 533 -15.89 -17.13 1.05
C CYS A 533 -17.04 -16.15 1.33
N ASP A 534 -18.16 -16.68 1.83
CA ASP A 534 -19.39 -15.93 2.10
C ASP A 534 -19.95 -15.17 0.87
N GLY A 535 -19.95 -15.84 -0.29
CA GLY A 535 -20.42 -15.32 -1.57
C GLY A 535 -19.33 -14.71 -2.45
N LEU A 536 -18.14 -14.40 -1.90
CA LEU A 536 -16.96 -14.04 -2.68
C LEU A 536 -16.26 -15.33 -3.13
N GLU A 537 -16.19 -15.57 -4.43
CA GLU A 537 -15.50 -16.76 -4.95
C GLU A 537 -14.00 -16.50 -5.09
N VAL A 538 -13.19 -17.34 -4.46
CA VAL A 538 -11.72 -17.19 -4.39
C VAL A 538 -11.01 -18.47 -4.82
N MET A 539 -10.04 -18.34 -5.73
CA MET A 539 -9.24 -19.45 -6.20
C MET A 539 -7.75 -19.14 -5.98
N PRO A 540 -7.09 -19.85 -5.04
CA PRO A 540 -5.65 -19.81 -4.91
C PRO A 540 -4.97 -20.65 -6.00
N LEU A 541 -3.88 -20.13 -6.55
CA LEU A 541 -3.02 -20.77 -7.54
C LEU A 541 -1.61 -20.83 -6.99
N TYR A 542 -0.88 -21.90 -7.30
CA TYR A 542 0.49 -22.07 -6.84
C TYR A 542 1.47 -21.20 -7.65
N SER A 543 2.40 -20.54 -6.96
CA SER A 543 3.55 -19.85 -7.56
C SER A 543 4.86 -20.51 -7.11
N PRO A 544 5.76 -20.90 -8.04
CA PRO A 544 7.12 -21.32 -7.71
C PRO A 544 7.86 -20.19 -7.00
N HIS A 545 8.32 -20.45 -5.78
CA HIS A 545 8.98 -19.45 -4.95
C HIS A 545 9.77 -20.14 -3.81
N PRO A 546 10.78 -19.50 -3.17
CA PRO A 546 11.53 -20.11 -2.06
C PRO A 546 10.66 -20.48 -0.85
N THR A 547 9.67 -19.63 -0.57
CA THR A 547 8.62 -19.86 0.44
C THR A 547 7.32 -20.26 -0.25
N GLU A 548 6.40 -20.90 0.49
CA GLU A 548 5.09 -21.27 -0.05
C GLU A 548 4.35 -20.00 -0.48
N THR A 549 3.76 -19.98 -1.68
CA THR A 549 3.17 -18.77 -2.25
C THR A 549 1.88 -19.06 -3.02
N ASN A 550 0.84 -18.32 -2.66
CA ASN A 550 -0.46 -18.29 -3.32
C ASN A 550 -0.58 -17.03 -4.20
N LEU A 551 -1.02 -17.21 -5.44
CA LEU A 551 -1.64 -16.14 -6.21
C LEU A 551 -3.16 -16.26 -6.04
N PHE A 552 -3.88 -15.15 -5.91
CA PHE A 552 -5.33 -15.19 -5.68
C PHE A 552 -6.15 -14.61 -6.82
N MET A 553 -7.05 -15.42 -7.36
CA MET A 553 -8.16 -14.95 -8.17
C MET A 553 -9.41 -14.76 -7.33
N PHE A 554 -10.06 -13.63 -7.49
CA PHE A 554 -11.34 -13.29 -6.87
C PHE A 554 -12.37 -13.04 -7.95
N ARG A 555 -13.62 -13.44 -7.73
CA ARG A 555 -14.71 -13.07 -8.63
C ARG A 555 -16.03 -12.88 -7.90
N ALA A 556 -16.85 -12.02 -8.48
CA ALA A 556 -18.21 -11.77 -8.07
C ALA A 556 -19.11 -11.68 -9.32
N LEU A 557 -20.35 -12.14 -9.21
CA LEU A 557 -21.29 -12.18 -10.32
C LEU A 557 -22.16 -10.91 -10.34
N ASP A 558 -22.28 -10.27 -11.51
CA ASP A 558 -23.24 -9.20 -11.77
C ASP A 558 -24.12 -9.51 -12.99
N ALA A 559 -24.92 -8.53 -13.43
CA ALA A 559 -25.80 -8.68 -14.60
C ALA A 559 -25.04 -8.90 -15.92
N HIS A 560 -23.74 -8.60 -15.96
CA HIS A 560 -22.87 -8.73 -17.13
C HIS A 560 -21.98 -9.99 -17.06
N GLY A 561 -22.05 -10.75 -15.96
CA GLY A 561 -21.29 -11.99 -15.75
C GLY A 561 -20.33 -11.86 -14.58
N TYR A 562 -19.28 -12.68 -14.60
CA TYR A 562 -18.27 -12.63 -13.54
C TYR A 562 -17.32 -11.46 -13.75
N GLN A 563 -17.26 -10.58 -12.76
CA GLN A 563 -16.20 -9.59 -12.63
C GLN A 563 -15.07 -10.19 -11.80
N THR A 564 -13.83 -10.01 -12.24
CA THR A 564 -12.68 -10.78 -11.76
C THR A 564 -11.50 -9.89 -11.40
N TYR A 565 -10.87 -10.17 -10.26
CA TYR A 565 -9.62 -9.56 -9.81
C TYR A 565 -8.55 -10.62 -9.59
N ALA A 566 -7.33 -10.34 -10.03
CA ALA A 566 -6.16 -11.19 -9.91
C ALA A 566 -5.06 -10.46 -9.13
N HIS A 567 -4.57 -11.04 -8.02
CA HIS A 567 -3.49 -10.48 -7.20
C HIS A 567 -2.26 -11.38 -7.19
N TRP A 568 -1.29 -11.11 -8.08
CA TRP A 568 -0.10 -11.93 -8.24
C TRP A 568 1.08 -11.31 -7.49
N ALA A 569 1.22 -11.63 -6.20
CA ALA A 569 2.38 -11.26 -5.39
C ALA A 569 3.48 -12.33 -5.47
N ASP A 570 4.76 -11.94 -5.45
CA ASP A 570 5.93 -12.83 -5.43
C ASP A 570 5.86 -13.96 -6.47
N LEU A 571 5.59 -13.57 -7.73
CA LEU A 571 5.54 -14.48 -8.87
C LEU A 571 6.93 -14.69 -9.48
N SER A 572 7.28 -15.90 -9.93
CA SER A 572 8.58 -16.12 -10.58
C SER A 572 8.55 -15.76 -12.06
N SER A 573 9.60 -15.11 -12.57
CA SER A 573 9.73 -14.88 -14.03
C SER A 573 9.82 -16.19 -14.83
N TYR A 574 9.40 -16.13 -16.09
CA TYR A 574 9.46 -17.28 -17.01
C TYR A 574 10.89 -17.78 -17.18
N GLN A 575 11.87 -16.87 -17.24
CA GLN A 575 13.27 -17.22 -17.33
C GLN A 575 13.75 -18.04 -16.12
N VAL A 576 13.37 -17.65 -14.91
CA VAL A 576 13.72 -18.39 -13.68
C VAL A 576 13.08 -19.77 -13.70
N MET A 577 11.79 -19.85 -14.03
CA MET A 577 11.07 -21.13 -14.11
C MET A 577 11.66 -22.08 -15.16
N ASP A 578 11.99 -21.57 -16.36
CA ASP A 578 12.59 -22.36 -17.43
C ASP A 578 13.97 -22.90 -17.05
N ALA A 579 14.74 -22.16 -16.26
CA ALA A 579 16.04 -22.61 -15.75
C ALA A 579 15.93 -23.79 -14.76
N MET A 580 14.74 -24.05 -14.20
CA MET A 580 14.51 -25.17 -13.29
C MET A 580 14.15 -26.48 -14.01
N VAL A 581 13.76 -26.39 -15.29
CA VAL A 581 13.24 -27.52 -16.07
C VAL A 581 14.37 -28.47 -16.49
N GLY A 582 14.08 -29.77 -16.42
CA GLY A 582 14.99 -30.83 -16.87
C GLY A 582 14.40 -32.23 -16.70
N GLU A 583 15.14 -33.24 -17.14
CA GLU A 583 14.71 -34.66 -17.07
C GLU A 583 15.33 -35.43 -15.90
N GLY A 584 16.23 -34.79 -15.13
CA GLY A 584 16.91 -35.41 -14.00
C GLY A 584 16.01 -35.53 -12.76
N PRO A 585 16.41 -36.38 -11.79
CA PRO A 585 15.63 -36.61 -10.55
C PRO A 585 15.53 -35.37 -9.65
N LYS A 586 16.37 -34.35 -9.88
CA LYS A 586 16.37 -33.07 -9.15
C LYS A 586 15.76 -31.92 -9.95
N ASP A 587 15.31 -32.20 -11.17
CA ASP A 587 14.77 -31.18 -12.06
C ASP A 587 13.25 -31.11 -11.97
N VAL A 588 12.72 -29.93 -12.27
CA VAL A 588 11.28 -29.67 -12.25
C VAL A 588 10.70 -30.14 -13.59
N PRO A 589 9.61 -30.93 -13.60
CA PRO A 589 9.01 -31.37 -14.86
C PRO A 589 8.50 -30.19 -15.69
N ALA A 590 8.73 -30.22 -17.01
CA ALA A 590 8.26 -29.17 -17.93
C ALA A 590 6.75 -28.94 -17.84
N ALA A 591 5.97 -30.02 -17.77
CA ALA A 591 4.50 -29.94 -17.66
C ALA A 591 4.02 -29.18 -16.41
N PHE A 592 4.78 -29.22 -15.31
CA PHE A 592 4.46 -28.46 -14.10
C PHE A 592 4.66 -26.96 -14.34
N ILE A 593 5.78 -26.56 -14.94
CA ILE A 593 6.06 -25.16 -15.29
C ILE A 593 5.08 -24.64 -16.34
N ASP A 594 4.74 -25.44 -17.35
CA ASP A 594 3.76 -25.06 -18.38
C ASP A 594 2.38 -24.80 -17.78
N LYS A 595 1.96 -25.61 -16.79
CA LYS A 595 0.72 -25.41 -16.03
C LYS A 595 0.74 -24.07 -15.27
N VAL A 596 1.81 -23.78 -14.54
CA VAL A 596 2.00 -22.52 -13.80
C VAL A 596 1.96 -21.31 -14.75
N LYS A 597 2.68 -21.38 -15.87
CA LYS A 597 2.68 -20.31 -16.90
C LYS A 597 1.27 -20.10 -17.47
N GLY A 598 0.52 -21.18 -17.69
CA GLY A 598 -0.88 -21.11 -18.10
C GLY A 598 -1.77 -20.42 -17.06
N ASP A 599 -1.56 -20.71 -15.77
CA ASP A 599 -2.26 -20.08 -14.67
C ASP A 599 -2.00 -18.57 -14.58
N TYR A 600 -0.75 -18.15 -14.79
CA TYR A 600 -0.38 -16.72 -14.77
C TYR A 600 -1.15 -15.91 -15.83
N LYS A 601 -1.43 -16.52 -16.99
CA LYS A 601 -2.13 -15.92 -18.13
C LYS A 601 -3.66 -15.97 -18.03
N ARG A 602 -4.24 -16.52 -16.96
CA ARG A 602 -5.70 -16.54 -16.77
C ARG A 602 -6.25 -15.11 -16.83
N TYR A 603 -7.32 -14.92 -17.59
CA TYR A 603 -7.97 -13.61 -17.76
C TYR A 603 -8.48 -13.06 -16.43
N ALA A 604 -8.32 -11.75 -16.22
CA ALA A 604 -9.04 -11.00 -15.21
C ALA A 604 -9.44 -9.60 -15.74
N ASN A 605 -10.49 -9.00 -15.18
CA ASN A 605 -10.85 -7.61 -15.48
C ASN A 605 -9.80 -6.65 -14.92
N LEU A 606 -9.26 -6.96 -13.74
CA LEU A 606 -8.12 -6.27 -13.14
C LEU A 606 -7.10 -7.29 -12.68
N LYS A 607 -5.84 -7.11 -13.08
CA LYS A 607 -4.72 -7.94 -12.64
C LYS A 607 -3.59 -7.09 -12.09
N LYS A 608 -3.21 -7.34 -10.85
CA LYS A 608 -2.07 -6.70 -10.17
C LYS A 608 -0.89 -7.67 -10.18
N LEU A 609 0.26 -7.20 -10.65
CA LEU A 609 1.43 -8.01 -10.99
C LEU A 609 2.65 -7.52 -10.23
N ASP A 610 3.30 -8.42 -9.51
CA ASP A 610 4.69 -8.26 -9.07
C ASP A 610 5.64 -8.27 -10.29
N ILE A 611 6.42 -7.19 -10.42
CA ILE A 611 7.47 -7.04 -11.44
C ILE A 611 8.85 -6.66 -10.85
N GLY A 612 9.12 -7.02 -9.58
CA GLY A 612 10.36 -6.72 -8.88
C GLY A 612 11.62 -7.27 -9.56
N GLY A 613 11.49 -8.30 -10.39
CA GLY A 613 12.55 -8.97 -11.13
C GLY A 613 13.51 -9.80 -10.27
N GLY A 614 14.70 -10.07 -10.81
CA GLY A 614 15.70 -10.88 -10.13
C GLY A 614 15.34 -12.37 -10.09
N GLN A 615 15.71 -13.05 -9.00
CA GLN A 615 15.53 -14.50 -8.90
C GLN A 615 14.17 -14.92 -8.37
N ILE A 616 13.47 -14.06 -7.64
CA ILE A 616 12.27 -14.45 -6.86
C ILE A 616 11.01 -13.67 -7.24
N HIS A 617 11.13 -12.62 -8.06
CA HIS A 617 10.00 -11.81 -8.51
C HIS A 617 9.83 -11.86 -10.04
N GLY A 618 8.68 -11.34 -10.48
CA GLY A 618 8.23 -11.37 -11.86
C GLY A 618 8.89 -10.30 -12.71
N VAL A 619 8.62 -10.33 -14.01
CA VAL A 619 8.98 -9.24 -14.93
C VAL A 619 7.80 -8.89 -15.81
N ALA A 620 7.60 -7.60 -16.09
CA ALA A 620 6.46 -7.14 -16.89
C ALA A 620 6.42 -7.78 -18.29
N ALA A 621 7.60 -8.02 -18.89
CA ALA A 621 7.73 -8.56 -20.24
C ALA A 621 7.02 -9.91 -20.44
N ASP A 622 6.92 -10.73 -19.40
CA ASP A 622 6.23 -12.04 -19.46
C ASP A 622 4.72 -11.91 -19.71
N PHE A 623 4.16 -10.73 -19.44
CA PHE A 623 2.73 -10.41 -19.53
C PHE A 623 2.38 -9.47 -20.70
N ARG A 624 3.30 -9.25 -21.64
CA ARG A 624 3.06 -8.38 -22.82
C ARG A 624 1.83 -8.77 -23.64
N ASP A 625 1.55 -10.07 -23.72
CA ASP A 625 0.40 -10.64 -24.43
C ASP A 625 -0.70 -11.15 -23.47
N ASP A 626 -0.74 -10.66 -22.23
CA ASP A 626 -1.77 -11.07 -21.26
C ASP A 626 -3.17 -10.60 -21.73
N PRO A 627 -4.19 -11.46 -21.63
CA PRO A 627 -5.52 -11.15 -22.18
C PRO A 627 -6.37 -10.22 -21.29
N SER A 628 -5.90 -9.87 -20.09
CA SER A 628 -6.67 -9.11 -19.09
C SER A 628 -6.95 -7.66 -19.51
N ASP A 629 -8.07 -7.09 -19.06
CA ASP A 629 -8.47 -5.73 -19.49
C ASP A 629 -7.51 -4.65 -18.98
N ARG A 630 -6.98 -4.83 -17.76
CA ARG A 630 -6.04 -3.91 -17.13
C ARG A 630 -5.00 -4.62 -16.28
N LEU A 631 -3.73 -4.27 -16.52
CA LEU A 631 -2.59 -4.68 -15.71
C LEU A 631 -2.12 -3.52 -14.82
N VAL A 632 -1.93 -3.80 -13.53
CA VAL A 632 -1.29 -2.91 -12.57
C VAL A 632 0.07 -3.50 -12.21
N LEU A 633 1.13 -2.76 -12.49
CA LEU A 633 2.51 -3.18 -12.25
C LEU A 633 2.99 -2.66 -10.90
N SER A 634 3.54 -3.55 -10.08
CA SER A 634 3.73 -3.34 -8.65
C SER A 634 5.01 -4.02 -8.14
N HIS A 635 5.30 -3.83 -6.85
CA HIS A 635 6.40 -4.46 -6.11
C HIS A 635 7.79 -4.03 -6.58
N ILE A 636 8.00 -2.71 -6.67
CA ILE A 636 9.26 -2.11 -7.11
C ILE A 636 9.66 -0.94 -6.22
N ASP A 637 10.96 -0.72 -6.01
CA ASP A 637 11.51 0.47 -5.33
C ASP A 637 11.85 1.63 -6.27
N ARG A 638 11.52 1.48 -7.56
CA ARG A 638 11.83 2.42 -8.65
C ARG A 638 10.58 2.85 -9.40
N LYS A 639 10.77 3.79 -10.34
CA LYS A 639 9.77 4.13 -11.35
C LYS A 639 9.75 3.08 -12.46
N LEU A 640 8.59 2.95 -13.11
CA LEU A 640 8.50 2.16 -14.34
C LEU A 640 9.37 2.73 -15.46
N THR A 641 9.93 1.83 -16.25
CA THR A 641 10.58 2.12 -17.52
C THR A 641 9.52 2.38 -18.62
N MET A 642 9.95 2.95 -19.74
CA MET A 642 9.06 3.18 -20.89
C MET A 642 8.45 1.88 -21.42
N GLU A 643 9.23 0.80 -21.46
CA GLU A 643 8.75 -0.51 -21.91
C GLU A 643 7.71 -1.11 -20.96
N GLU A 644 7.91 -0.99 -19.65
CA GLU A 644 6.93 -1.45 -18.67
C GLU A 644 5.63 -0.63 -18.74
N MET A 645 5.73 0.69 -18.98
CA MET A 645 4.55 1.55 -19.17
C MET A 645 3.75 1.23 -20.45
N GLU A 646 4.35 0.58 -21.45
CA GLU A 646 3.62 0.07 -22.63
C GLU A 646 2.81 -1.19 -22.29
N ILE A 647 3.20 -1.94 -21.25
CA ILE A 647 2.59 -3.21 -20.86
C ILE A 647 1.49 -2.99 -19.81
N GLY A 648 1.71 -2.13 -18.83
CA GLY A 648 0.76 -1.94 -17.72
C GLY A 648 0.85 -0.57 -17.06
N SER A 649 -0.06 -0.36 -16.11
CA SER A 649 -0.26 0.90 -15.41
C SER A 649 0.32 0.89 -13.99
N GLU A 650 0.72 2.05 -13.47
CA GLU A 650 0.96 2.24 -12.03
C GLU A 650 -0.37 2.49 -11.30
N SER A 651 -0.40 2.18 -10.00
CA SER A 651 -1.47 2.61 -9.10
C SER A 651 -0.90 3.52 -8.00
N THR A 652 -1.78 4.24 -7.31
CA THR A 652 -1.40 5.13 -6.20
C THR A 652 -2.09 4.70 -4.93
N PHE A 653 -1.48 5.02 -3.78
CA PHE A 653 -2.11 4.83 -2.48
C PHE A 653 -3.53 5.41 -2.46
N GLY A 654 -4.50 4.60 -2.04
CA GLY A 654 -5.91 5.00 -1.94
C GLY A 654 -6.67 5.04 -3.27
N ALA A 655 -6.07 4.63 -4.40
CA ALA A 655 -6.78 4.48 -5.66
C ALA A 655 -7.78 3.32 -5.58
N LEU A 656 -8.99 3.54 -6.11
CA LEU A 656 -10.09 2.58 -6.06
C LEU A 656 -10.50 2.15 -7.47
N ASP A 657 -10.48 0.84 -7.71
CA ASP A 657 -11.03 0.22 -8.91
C ASP A 657 -12.34 -0.48 -8.58
N ILE A 658 -13.44 0.03 -9.16
CA ILE A 658 -14.79 -0.47 -8.92
C ILE A 658 -15.13 -1.47 -10.03
N LEU A 659 -15.21 -2.75 -9.67
CA LEU A 659 -15.58 -3.83 -10.59
C LEU A 659 -17.11 -4.01 -10.63
N ILE A 660 -17.77 -3.92 -9.48
CA ILE A 660 -19.23 -3.87 -9.35
C ILE A 660 -19.59 -2.73 -8.41
N ALA A 661 -20.33 -1.74 -8.93
CA ALA A 661 -20.76 -0.59 -8.15
C ALA A 661 -21.78 -0.98 -7.07
N GLY A 662 -21.63 -0.42 -5.87
CA GLY A 662 -22.62 -0.57 -4.80
C GLY A 662 -23.79 0.39 -4.97
N GLY A 663 -25.03 -0.13 -4.99
CA GLY A 663 -26.25 0.69 -4.99
C GLY A 663 -26.69 1.14 -3.59
N GLU A 664 -26.33 0.38 -2.55
CA GLU A 664 -26.81 0.54 -1.18
C GLU A 664 -25.90 1.45 -0.33
N ASP A 665 -26.46 1.97 0.76
CA ASP A 665 -25.68 2.62 1.80
C ASP A 665 -25.38 1.61 2.92
N TYR A 666 -24.33 0.81 2.71
CA TYR A 666 -23.86 -0.23 3.65
C TYR A 666 -23.63 0.32 5.07
N VAL A 667 -23.39 1.61 5.22
CA VAL A 667 -23.25 2.28 6.53
C VAL A 667 -24.55 2.18 7.33
N HIS A 668 -25.72 2.34 6.70
CA HIS A 668 -27.02 2.25 7.38
C HIS A 668 -27.34 0.82 7.85
N GLU A 669 -27.01 -0.19 7.05
CA GLU A 669 -27.20 -1.59 7.43
C GLU A 669 -26.31 -1.98 8.61
N ARG A 670 -25.02 -1.61 8.55
CA ARG A 670 -24.08 -1.80 9.67
C ARG A 670 -24.53 -1.07 10.91
N MET A 671 -25.03 0.16 10.78
CA MET A 671 -25.59 0.92 11.90
C MET A 671 -26.78 0.20 12.53
N LEU A 672 -27.72 -0.31 11.72
CA LEU A 672 -28.87 -1.05 12.21
C LEU A 672 -28.44 -2.29 12.99
N SER A 673 -27.49 -3.06 12.45
CA SER A 673 -26.90 -4.22 13.12
C SER A 673 -26.26 -3.81 14.45
N CYS A 674 -25.49 -2.72 14.49
CA CYS A 674 -24.86 -2.20 15.70
C CYS A 674 -25.90 -1.84 16.79
N LEU A 675 -26.94 -1.08 16.43
CA LEU A 675 -27.99 -0.70 17.37
C LEU A 675 -28.79 -1.90 17.88
N GLN A 676 -29.02 -2.92 17.04
CA GLN A 676 -29.64 -4.18 17.48
C GLN A 676 -28.78 -4.91 18.51
N THR A 677 -27.46 -4.90 18.35
CA THR A 677 -26.54 -5.49 19.34
C THR A 677 -26.51 -4.69 20.65
N LEU A 678 -26.62 -3.35 20.59
CA LEU A 678 -26.74 -2.51 21.80
C LEU A 678 -28.04 -2.75 22.54
N PHE A 679 -29.13 -2.92 21.81
CA PHE A 679 -30.49 -2.97 22.32
C PHE A 679 -31.23 -4.25 21.86
N PRO A 680 -30.73 -5.45 22.24
CA PRO A 680 -31.18 -6.72 21.66
C PRO A 680 -32.65 -7.05 21.93
N ASN A 681 -33.19 -6.56 23.05
CA ASN A 681 -34.58 -6.82 23.47
C ASN A 681 -35.58 -5.79 22.94
N ILE A 682 -35.14 -4.82 22.13
CA ILE A 682 -35.99 -3.73 21.63
C ILE A 682 -36.50 -4.04 20.23
N ARG A 683 -37.77 -3.72 19.97
CA ARG A 683 -38.38 -3.97 18.65
C ARG A 683 -37.68 -3.14 17.57
N LEU A 684 -37.43 -3.77 16.42
CA LEU A 684 -36.75 -3.14 15.29
C LEU A 684 -37.41 -1.82 14.84
N SER A 685 -38.74 -1.72 14.93
CA SER A 685 -39.46 -0.48 14.58
C SER A 685 -39.09 0.70 15.47
N GLN A 686 -38.75 0.47 16.74
CA GLN A 686 -38.31 1.52 17.66
C GLN A 686 -36.85 1.92 17.41
N ILE A 687 -36.00 0.96 17.03
CA ILE A 687 -34.59 1.19 16.66
C ILE A 687 -34.49 1.99 15.35
N ARG A 688 -35.31 1.64 14.35
CA ARG A 688 -35.31 2.31 13.03
C ARG A 688 -35.57 3.81 13.10
N MET A 689 -36.21 4.31 14.16
CA MET A 689 -36.38 5.75 14.39
C MET A 689 -35.02 6.46 14.46
N LEU A 690 -34.01 5.83 15.07
CA LEU A 690 -32.67 6.38 15.23
C LEU A 690 -31.89 6.45 13.89
N LEU A 691 -32.19 5.57 12.94
CA LEU A 691 -31.56 5.56 11.60
C LEU A 691 -31.86 6.83 10.78
N ASN A 692 -32.91 7.58 11.13
CA ASN A 692 -33.27 8.81 10.41
C ASN A 692 -32.44 10.03 10.86
N CYS A 693 -31.49 9.85 11.79
CA CYS A 693 -30.67 10.93 12.30
C CYS A 693 -29.55 11.30 11.31
N PRO A 694 -29.07 12.57 11.32
CA PRO A 694 -28.07 13.01 10.37
C PRO A 694 -26.70 12.35 10.61
N VAL A 695 -26.07 11.93 9.52
CA VAL A 695 -24.66 11.51 9.50
C VAL A 695 -23.79 12.71 9.13
N ILE A 696 -22.77 12.97 9.94
CA ILE A 696 -21.82 14.07 9.84
C ILE A 696 -20.45 13.49 9.55
N GLU A 697 -19.75 14.10 8.61
CA GLU A 697 -18.41 13.69 8.20
C GLU A 697 -17.36 14.62 8.81
N TYR A 698 -16.27 14.04 9.31
CA TYR A 698 -15.15 14.76 9.88
C TYR A 698 -13.85 14.37 9.19
N ASN A 699 -13.06 15.38 8.79
CA ASN A 699 -11.70 15.15 8.31
C ASN A 699 -10.79 14.78 9.48
N SER A 700 -9.75 13.97 9.21
CA SER A 700 -8.69 13.66 10.18
C SER A 700 -8.13 14.93 10.83
N GLY A 701 -7.92 14.86 12.14
CA GLY A 701 -7.43 15.95 12.96
C GLY A 701 -8.49 17.00 13.34
N THR A 702 -9.75 16.87 12.93
CA THR A 702 -10.83 17.80 13.32
C THR A 702 -11.29 17.51 14.75
N ILE A 703 -11.52 18.54 15.56
CA ILE A 703 -12.13 18.36 16.89
C ILE A 703 -13.64 18.16 16.71
N LEU A 704 -14.16 17.07 17.29
CA LEU A 704 -15.60 16.81 17.36
C LEU A 704 -16.21 17.60 18.53
N HIS A 705 -15.62 17.46 19.72
CA HIS A 705 -16.05 18.10 20.97
C HIS A 705 -14.86 18.49 21.83
N ARG A 706 -14.93 19.63 22.52
CA ARG A 706 -13.86 20.09 23.44
C ARG A 706 -14.15 19.70 24.88
N SER A 707 -13.09 19.47 25.66
CA SER A 707 -13.20 19.44 27.12
C SER A 707 -13.81 20.76 27.61
N GLY A 708 -14.76 20.69 28.52
CA GLY A 708 -15.49 21.87 28.99
C GLY A 708 -16.74 22.25 28.18
N GLU A 709 -17.05 21.54 27.09
CA GLU A 709 -18.23 21.80 26.24
C GLU A 709 -19.47 21.05 26.75
N SER A 710 -20.65 21.65 26.56
CA SER A 710 -21.95 20.98 26.72
C SER A 710 -22.53 20.65 25.34
N THR A 711 -23.15 19.48 25.19
CA THR A 711 -23.74 19.05 23.91
C THR A 711 -25.22 18.70 24.08
N ASP A 712 -26.01 18.99 23.06
CA ASP A 712 -27.45 18.69 22.98
C ASP A 712 -27.73 17.39 22.19
N HIS A 713 -26.70 16.57 22.01
CA HIS A 713 -26.76 15.33 21.25
C HIS A 713 -25.77 14.28 21.74
N VAL A 714 -26.03 13.03 21.33
CA VAL A 714 -25.19 11.85 21.52
C VAL A 714 -24.67 11.46 20.15
N ASP A 715 -23.36 11.36 20.01
CA ASP A 715 -22.71 10.99 18.75
C ASP A 715 -22.34 9.50 18.76
N MET A 716 -22.43 8.83 17.61
CA MET A 716 -21.96 7.45 17.44
C MET A 716 -21.05 7.32 16.23
N VAL A 717 -19.90 6.67 16.41
CA VAL A 717 -18.93 6.43 15.34
C VAL A 717 -19.47 5.36 14.38
N LEU A 718 -19.55 5.69 13.08
CA LEU A 718 -20.05 4.81 12.01
C LEU A 718 -18.96 4.31 11.04
N ALA A 719 -17.85 5.02 10.93
CA ALA A 719 -16.70 4.62 10.13
C ALA A 719 -15.48 5.42 10.59
N GLY A 720 -14.28 4.84 10.47
CA GLY A 720 -13.04 5.49 10.90
C GLY A 720 -12.87 5.56 12.42
N MET A 721 -11.91 6.36 12.87
CA MET A 721 -11.50 6.45 14.27
C MET A 721 -11.62 7.86 14.83
N VAL A 722 -12.11 7.94 16.07
CA VAL A 722 -12.06 9.12 16.93
C VAL A 722 -11.08 8.85 18.06
N VAL A 723 -10.44 9.86 18.61
CA VAL A 723 -9.62 9.77 19.80
C VAL A 723 -10.17 10.65 20.92
N TYR A 724 -10.25 10.10 22.12
CA TYR A 724 -10.53 10.81 23.36
C TYR A 724 -9.22 11.17 24.06
N ILE A 725 -9.05 12.45 24.40
CA ILE A 725 -7.83 13.00 24.99
C ILE A 725 -8.16 13.70 26.31
N GLU A 726 -7.48 13.29 27.38
CA GLU A 726 -7.55 13.92 28.70
C GLU A 726 -6.12 14.14 29.24
N SER A 727 -5.59 15.35 29.05
CA SER A 727 -4.19 15.65 29.36
C SER A 727 -3.84 15.55 30.84
N ALA A 728 -4.78 15.84 31.75
CA ALA A 728 -4.53 15.80 33.19
C ALA A 728 -4.26 14.36 33.69
N SER A 729 -4.92 13.39 33.08
CA SER A 729 -4.83 11.97 33.42
C SER A 729 -3.94 11.19 32.44
N ASN A 730 -3.33 11.87 31.46
CA ASN A 730 -2.56 11.29 30.35
C ASN A 730 -3.30 10.15 29.63
N VAL A 731 -4.63 10.29 29.45
CA VAL A 731 -5.47 9.30 28.77
C VAL A 731 -5.59 9.66 27.30
N HIS A 732 -5.36 8.68 26.42
CA HIS A 732 -5.46 8.79 24.98
C HIS A 732 -6.08 7.51 24.39
N ASN A 733 -7.40 7.50 24.21
CA ASN A 733 -8.14 6.30 23.84
C ASN A 733 -8.74 6.42 22.44
N HIS A 734 -8.52 5.40 21.62
CA HIS A 734 -9.16 5.29 20.31
C HIS A 734 -10.59 4.74 20.45
N LEU A 735 -11.52 5.40 19.78
CA LEU A 735 -12.93 5.07 19.70
C LEU A 735 -13.23 4.62 18.28
N SER A 736 -13.55 3.34 18.15
CA SER A 736 -13.86 2.66 16.89
C SER A 736 -15.38 2.62 16.63
N PHE A 737 -15.77 1.92 15.57
CA PHE A 737 -17.15 1.70 15.15
C PHE A 737 -18.10 1.33 16.32
N GLY A 738 -19.28 1.95 16.35
CA GLY A 738 -20.30 1.74 17.36
C GLY A 738 -20.06 2.46 18.69
N SER A 739 -18.93 3.18 18.84
CA SER A 739 -18.65 3.94 20.06
C SER A 739 -19.60 5.13 20.22
N LEU A 740 -20.25 5.21 21.38
CA LEU A 740 -21.02 6.38 21.79
C LEU A 740 -20.12 7.45 22.44
N ILE A 741 -20.42 8.71 22.11
CA ILE A 741 -19.78 9.93 22.61
C ILE A 741 -20.87 10.80 23.26
N SER A 742 -20.49 11.60 24.26
CA SER A 742 -21.37 12.53 25.00
C SER A 742 -22.60 11.91 25.69
N VAL A 743 -22.51 10.62 26.06
CA VAL A 743 -23.59 9.90 26.77
C VAL A 743 -23.89 10.50 28.14
N GLY A 744 -22.90 11.08 28.84
CA GLY A 744 -23.06 11.72 30.15
C GLY A 744 -24.17 12.79 30.20
N ASN A 745 -24.42 13.48 29.08
CA ASN A 745 -25.47 14.48 28.96
C ASN A 745 -26.89 13.90 29.12
N LEU A 746 -27.07 12.59 28.92
CA LEU A 746 -28.34 11.90 29.17
C LEU A 746 -28.61 11.70 30.66
N LEU A 747 -27.55 11.68 31.48
CA LEU A 747 -27.52 11.33 32.89
C LEU A 747 -27.43 12.55 33.82
N GLY A 748 -27.35 13.76 33.25
CA GLY A 748 -27.34 15.03 34.01
C GLY A 748 -25.96 15.65 34.19
N GLU A 749 -24.90 15.03 33.67
CA GLU A 749 -23.62 15.71 33.48
C GLU A 749 -23.81 16.81 32.43
N GLN A 750 -23.33 18.03 32.70
CA GLN A 750 -23.53 19.15 31.77
C GLN A 750 -22.30 19.43 30.90
N VAL A 751 -21.16 18.80 31.19
CA VAL A 751 -19.87 19.20 30.61
C VAL A 751 -18.98 17.99 30.35
N LEU A 752 -18.37 17.94 29.17
CA LEU A 752 -17.44 16.88 28.79
C LEU A 752 -16.10 17.00 29.53
N GLU A 753 -15.62 15.90 30.11
CA GLU A 753 -14.34 15.86 30.84
C GLU A 753 -13.11 15.98 29.92
N GLY A 754 -13.18 15.42 28.70
CA GLY A 754 -12.07 15.39 27.75
C GLY A 754 -12.44 15.85 26.33
N THR A 755 -11.44 15.91 25.47
CA THR A 755 -11.59 16.36 24.07
C THR A 755 -11.70 15.16 23.13
N TYR A 756 -12.67 15.19 22.23
CA TYR A 756 -12.85 14.18 21.18
C TYR A 756 -12.39 14.73 19.85
N ARG A 757 -11.51 14.02 19.15
CA ARG A 757 -10.89 14.46 17.90
C ARG A 757 -10.92 13.34 16.86
N ALA A 758 -11.24 13.66 15.62
CA ALA A 758 -11.13 12.72 14.50
C ALA A 758 -9.66 12.32 14.35
N PHE A 759 -9.36 11.04 14.49
CA PHE A 759 -8.01 10.52 14.31
C PHE A 759 -7.76 10.20 12.83
N SER A 760 -8.72 9.56 12.19
CA SER A 760 -8.79 9.41 10.73
C SER A 760 -9.98 10.21 10.16
N HIS A 761 -10.21 10.13 8.84
CA HIS A 761 -11.51 10.53 8.31
C HIS A 761 -12.58 9.64 8.95
N CYS A 762 -13.63 10.23 9.52
CA CYS A 762 -14.66 9.46 10.20
C CYS A 762 -16.08 9.98 9.91
N SER A 763 -17.02 9.04 9.90
CA SER A 763 -18.45 9.31 9.77
C SER A 763 -19.13 9.10 11.11
N ILE A 764 -19.92 10.06 11.57
CA ILE A 764 -20.56 10.09 12.89
C ILE A 764 -22.06 10.28 12.69
N ILE A 765 -22.90 9.45 13.31
CA ILE A 765 -24.33 9.77 13.40
C ILE A 765 -24.63 10.51 14.69
N ARG A 766 -25.46 11.55 14.58
CA ARG A 766 -25.82 12.44 15.69
C ARG A 766 -27.25 12.24 16.13
N PHE A 767 -27.46 11.69 17.32
CA PHE A 767 -28.76 11.54 17.94
C PHE A 767 -29.08 12.76 18.82
N PRO A 768 -30.17 13.49 18.58
CA PRO A 768 -30.61 14.53 19.52
C PRO A 768 -30.81 13.95 20.92
N THR A 769 -30.32 14.63 21.97
CA THR A 769 -30.36 14.13 23.36
C THR A 769 -31.80 13.80 23.78
N ASP A 770 -32.76 14.66 23.46
CA ASP A 770 -34.17 14.43 23.78
C ASP A 770 -34.75 13.18 23.11
N LEU A 771 -34.38 12.94 21.83
CA LEU A 771 -34.83 11.77 21.09
C LEU A 771 -34.24 10.48 21.69
N PHE A 772 -32.93 10.48 21.92
CA PHE A 772 -32.22 9.30 22.45
C PHE A 772 -32.65 9.01 23.89
N ARG A 773 -32.81 10.04 24.73
CA ARG A 773 -33.33 9.90 26.10
C ARG A 773 -34.76 9.38 26.11
N THR A 774 -35.63 9.90 25.24
CA THR A 774 -37.01 9.39 25.11
C THR A 774 -37.01 7.91 24.68
N PHE A 775 -36.13 7.52 23.76
CA PHE A 775 -35.94 6.12 23.38
C PHE A 775 -35.52 5.26 24.59
N LEU A 776 -34.56 5.70 25.40
CA LEU A 776 -34.13 4.96 26.59
C LEU A 776 -35.25 4.84 27.64
N VAL A 777 -35.92 5.95 27.96
CA VAL A 777 -37.00 6.00 28.95
C VAL A 777 -38.18 5.11 28.53
N ASN A 778 -38.63 5.19 27.28
CA ASN A 778 -39.75 4.39 26.78
C ASN A 778 -39.49 2.89 26.80
N ASN A 779 -38.21 2.48 26.89
CA ASN A 779 -37.80 1.09 26.92
C ASN A 779 -37.21 0.66 28.27
N ASN A 780 -37.29 1.51 29.31
CA ASN A 780 -36.74 1.26 30.65
C ASN A 780 -35.21 0.98 30.64
N LEU A 781 -34.46 1.72 29.83
CA LEU A 781 -33.02 1.54 29.64
C LEU A 781 -32.17 2.65 30.26
N LEU A 782 -32.75 3.62 30.97
CA LEU A 782 -31.97 4.75 31.51
C LEU A 782 -30.97 4.31 32.60
N ASP A 783 -31.44 3.68 33.68
CA ASP A 783 -30.56 3.21 34.76
C ASP A 783 -29.57 2.13 34.30
N PRO A 784 -29.97 1.12 33.49
CA PRO A 784 -29.01 0.18 32.91
C PRO A 784 -27.91 0.85 32.06
N MET A 785 -28.23 1.95 31.38
CA MET A 785 -27.25 2.72 30.60
C MET A 785 -26.29 3.50 31.51
N GLU A 786 -26.75 4.01 32.64
CA GLU A 786 -25.90 4.71 33.63
C GLU A 786 -24.82 3.76 34.17
N THR A 787 -25.22 2.60 34.72
CA THR A 787 -24.27 1.58 35.20
C THR A 787 -23.33 1.09 34.11
N LEU A 788 -23.85 0.92 32.88
CA LEU A 788 -23.03 0.56 31.73
C LEU A 788 -21.93 1.60 31.47
N MET A 789 -22.26 2.89 31.57
CA MET A 789 -21.32 3.99 31.29
C MET A 789 -20.25 4.11 32.36
N GLU A 790 -20.60 4.00 33.64
CA GLU A 790 -19.63 4.01 34.74
C GLU A 790 -18.59 2.90 34.58
N ASN A 791 -19.05 1.66 34.35
CA ASN A 791 -18.18 0.51 34.14
C ASN A 791 -17.31 0.65 32.88
N ILE A 792 -17.87 1.10 31.75
CA ILE A 792 -17.09 1.32 30.52
C ILE A 792 -16.07 2.44 30.74
N GLY A 793 -16.43 3.50 31.47
CA GLY A 793 -15.53 4.59 31.84
C GLY A 793 -14.32 4.09 32.64
N PHE A 794 -14.55 3.18 33.59
CA PHE A 794 -13.46 2.48 34.29
C PHE A 794 -12.62 1.62 33.34
N LEU A 795 -13.25 0.71 32.58
CA LEU A 795 -12.56 -0.21 31.66
C LEU A 795 -11.67 0.53 30.66
N ARG A 796 -12.15 1.67 30.12
CA ARG A 796 -11.41 2.53 29.19
C ARG A 796 -10.14 3.13 29.78
N LYS A 797 -10.06 3.29 31.10
CA LYS A 797 -8.87 3.81 31.80
C LYS A 797 -7.89 2.71 32.18
N THR A 798 -8.21 1.44 31.94
CA THR A 798 -7.33 0.29 32.21
C THR A 798 -6.41 0.01 31.03
N TRP A 799 -5.20 -0.51 31.29
CA TRP A 799 -4.29 -0.94 30.22
C TRP A 799 -4.83 -2.13 29.42
N LEU A 800 -5.55 -3.04 30.10
CA LEU A 800 -6.06 -4.26 29.48
C LEU A 800 -7.20 -4.00 28.50
N PHE A 801 -8.13 -3.12 28.86
CA PHE A 801 -9.35 -2.87 28.07
C PHE A 801 -9.45 -1.47 27.45
N GLY A 802 -8.47 -0.58 27.70
CA GLY A 802 -8.53 0.82 27.32
C GLY A 802 -8.28 1.14 25.85
N GLU A 803 -7.61 0.25 25.14
CA GLU A 803 -7.16 0.47 23.77
C GLU A 803 -7.90 -0.45 22.80
N GLN A 804 -8.40 0.09 21.70
CA GLN A 804 -8.88 -0.62 20.51
C GLN A 804 -10.01 -1.67 20.74
N ILE A 805 -10.59 -1.74 21.93
CA ILE A 805 -11.79 -2.55 22.18
C ILE A 805 -13.03 -1.69 21.91
N PRO A 806 -13.91 -2.10 20.97
CA PRO A 806 -15.14 -1.39 20.67
C PRO A 806 -16.04 -1.27 21.88
N PHE A 807 -16.79 -0.18 21.92
CA PHE A 807 -17.77 0.10 22.97
C PHE A 807 -18.76 -1.05 23.18
N MET A 808 -19.14 -1.74 22.10
CA MET A 808 -20.00 -2.92 22.13
C MET A 808 -19.44 -4.03 23.01
N THR A 809 -18.17 -4.33 22.78
CA THR A 809 -17.45 -5.40 23.44
C THR A 809 -17.19 -5.04 24.90
N LEU A 810 -16.83 -3.77 25.18
CA LEU A 810 -16.78 -3.24 26.55
C LEU A 810 -18.13 -3.31 27.26
N GLY A 811 -19.23 -3.08 26.55
CA GLY A 811 -20.58 -3.19 27.11
C GLY A 811 -20.94 -4.62 27.47
N ASN A 812 -20.54 -5.60 26.64
CA ASN A 812 -20.70 -7.01 26.96
C ASN A 812 -19.86 -7.43 28.17
N ILE A 813 -18.62 -6.94 28.27
CA ILE A 813 -17.74 -7.17 29.43
C ILE A 813 -18.35 -6.54 30.69
N SER A 814 -18.82 -5.30 30.61
CA SER A 814 -19.41 -4.54 31.72
C SER A 814 -20.58 -5.28 32.37
N ARG A 815 -21.46 -5.90 31.57
CA ARG A 815 -22.61 -6.69 32.08
C ARG A 815 -22.21 -7.95 32.85
N ARG A 816 -20.94 -8.36 32.78
CA ARG A 816 -20.38 -9.55 33.44
C ARG A 816 -19.44 -9.21 34.61
N LEU A 817 -19.22 -7.92 34.90
CA LEU A 817 -18.38 -7.52 36.01
C LEU A 817 -19.12 -7.73 37.33
N GLU A 818 -18.45 -8.36 38.29
CA GLU A 818 -18.95 -8.52 39.66
C GLU A 818 -18.03 -7.76 40.62
N LEU A 819 -18.62 -6.94 41.50
CA LEU A 819 -17.86 -6.13 42.46
C LEU A 819 -17.64 -6.89 43.77
N ILE A 820 -16.39 -6.98 44.21
CA ILE A 820 -15.98 -7.65 45.45
C ILE A 820 -15.12 -6.68 46.29
N SER A 821 -15.26 -6.76 47.61
CA SER A 821 -14.48 -5.97 48.57
C SER A 821 -13.63 -6.89 49.43
N VAL A 822 -12.33 -6.60 49.53
CA VAL A 822 -11.34 -7.45 50.22
C VAL A 822 -10.62 -6.64 51.30
N PRO A 823 -10.58 -7.11 52.56
CA PRO A 823 -9.82 -6.47 53.64
C PRO A 823 -8.30 -6.54 53.42
N ALA A 824 -7.56 -5.61 54.04
CA ALA A 824 -6.10 -5.58 54.00
C ALA A 824 -5.47 -6.87 54.55
N GLY A 825 -4.38 -7.32 53.92
CA GLY A 825 -3.62 -8.51 54.31
C GLY A 825 -4.22 -9.85 53.88
N VAL A 826 -5.40 -9.84 53.23
CA VAL A 826 -6.03 -11.06 52.71
C VAL A 826 -5.45 -11.41 51.34
N ASP A 827 -5.15 -12.69 51.15
CA ASP A 827 -4.74 -13.24 49.85
C ASP A 827 -5.98 -13.40 48.96
N VAL A 828 -6.03 -12.65 47.87
CA VAL A 828 -7.18 -12.57 46.97
C VAL A 828 -7.30 -13.83 46.11
N ALA A 829 -6.17 -14.46 45.79
CA ALA A 829 -6.11 -15.55 44.81
C ALA A 829 -6.66 -16.89 45.32
N VAL A 830 -7.04 -16.98 46.60
CA VAL A 830 -7.45 -18.24 47.26
C VAL A 830 -8.85 -18.71 46.84
N HIS A 831 -9.63 -17.91 46.08
CA HIS A 831 -11.07 -18.18 45.93
C HIS A 831 -11.69 -18.29 44.54
N ALA A 832 -10.96 -18.27 43.41
CA ALA A 832 -11.60 -18.69 42.15
C ALA A 832 -10.60 -19.08 41.06
N GLN A 833 -10.48 -20.38 40.78
CA GLN A 833 -9.99 -20.85 39.48
C GLN A 833 -10.83 -20.19 38.39
N GLY A 834 -10.20 -19.73 37.32
CA GLY A 834 -10.95 -19.20 36.18
C GLY A 834 -11.28 -17.69 36.22
N THR A 835 -10.77 -16.94 37.21
CA THR A 835 -11.09 -15.51 37.37
C THR A 835 -9.90 -14.59 37.09
N LEU A 836 -10.19 -13.52 36.34
CA LEU A 836 -9.37 -12.33 36.16
C LEU A 836 -9.88 -11.21 37.07
N TRP A 837 -8.97 -10.47 37.70
CA TRP A 837 -9.29 -9.41 38.66
C TRP A 837 -8.79 -8.06 38.19
N LEU A 838 -9.61 -7.02 38.33
CA LEU A 838 -9.26 -5.62 38.06
C LEU A 838 -9.33 -4.81 39.36
N VAL A 839 -8.30 -4.01 39.62
CA VAL A 839 -8.25 -3.15 40.82
C VAL A 839 -9.06 -1.88 40.57
N LEU A 840 -10.18 -1.72 41.29
CA LEU A 840 -11.04 -0.55 41.22
C LEU A 840 -10.61 0.53 42.23
N GLU A 841 -10.35 0.12 43.48
CA GLU A 841 -9.89 1.01 44.56
C GLU A 841 -8.83 0.27 45.40
N GLY A 842 -7.80 0.98 45.87
CA GLY A 842 -6.70 0.41 46.66
C GLY A 842 -5.57 -0.17 45.80
N ASN A 843 -4.82 -1.12 46.36
CA ASN A 843 -3.68 -1.77 45.70
C ASN A 843 -3.52 -3.24 46.14
N VAL A 844 -2.99 -4.06 45.24
CA VAL A 844 -2.67 -5.47 45.47
C VAL A 844 -1.16 -5.66 45.31
N ILE A 845 -0.54 -6.41 46.22
CA ILE A 845 0.88 -6.71 46.22
C ILE A 845 1.05 -8.13 45.68
N LEU A 846 1.79 -8.26 44.57
CA LEU A 846 2.27 -9.53 44.05
C LEU A 846 3.50 -9.95 44.87
N CYS A 847 3.44 -11.13 45.47
CA CYS A 847 4.54 -11.73 46.21
C CYS A 847 4.98 -13.06 45.59
N ASP A 848 6.25 -13.41 45.77
CA ASP A 848 6.75 -14.76 45.49
C ASP A 848 6.25 -15.80 46.53
N LYS A 849 6.57 -17.08 46.35
CA LYS A 849 6.25 -18.15 47.33
C LYS A 849 6.87 -17.91 48.72
N ALA A 850 7.96 -17.16 48.82
CA ALA A 850 8.64 -16.83 50.08
C ALA A 850 8.03 -15.59 50.78
N GLY A 851 7.10 -14.89 50.12
CA GLY A 851 6.42 -13.71 50.64
C GLY A 851 7.13 -12.38 50.34
N HIS A 852 8.17 -12.37 49.51
CA HIS A 852 8.82 -11.13 49.08
C HIS A 852 7.96 -10.40 48.05
N ALA A 853 7.77 -9.10 48.25
CA ALA A 853 7.03 -8.25 47.33
C ALA A 853 7.80 -8.07 46.01
N MET A 854 7.15 -8.42 44.90
CA MET A 854 7.70 -8.33 43.54
C MET A 854 7.15 -7.12 42.78
N GLU A 855 5.84 -6.87 42.87
CA GLU A 855 5.14 -5.81 42.14
C GLU A 855 3.96 -5.28 42.96
N THR A 856 3.71 -3.96 42.91
CA THR A 856 2.50 -3.36 43.48
C THR A 856 1.54 -2.98 42.34
N ILE A 857 0.42 -3.68 42.27
CA ILE A 857 -0.64 -3.50 41.29
C ILE A 857 -1.61 -2.44 41.81
N LYS A 858 -1.69 -1.31 41.11
CA LYS A 858 -2.53 -0.15 41.48
C LYS A 858 -3.87 -0.19 40.74
N VAL A 859 -4.75 0.77 41.05
CA VAL A 859 -6.00 1.02 40.33
C VAL A 859 -5.81 0.98 38.81
N GLY A 860 -6.69 0.27 38.13
CA GLY A 860 -6.63 0.01 36.68
C GLY A 860 -5.70 -1.13 36.26
N GLY A 861 -4.89 -1.66 37.18
CA GLY A 861 -4.09 -2.87 36.99
C GLY A 861 -4.91 -4.16 37.17
N PHE A 862 -4.35 -5.28 36.71
CA PHE A 862 -4.99 -6.58 36.74
C PHE A 862 -4.09 -7.71 37.26
N PHE A 863 -4.71 -8.80 37.69
CA PHE A 863 -4.04 -10.05 38.06
C PHE A 863 -4.95 -11.28 37.91
N GLY A 864 -4.34 -12.46 37.96
CA GLY A 864 -5.02 -13.75 37.77
C GLY A 864 -4.66 -14.43 36.46
N GLU A 865 -3.74 -13.85 35.67
CA GLU A 865 -3.26 -14.36 34.39
C GLU A 865 -2.59 -15.74 34.47
N HIS A 866 -2.04 -16.13 35.62
CA HIS A 866 -1.54 -17.50 35.81
C HIS A 866 -2.63 -18.57 35.73
N ASN A 867 -3.88 -18.20 36.05
CA ASN A 867 -5.04 -19.09 35.92
C ASN A 867 -5.35 -19.38 34.45
N TYR A 868 -4.94 -18.51 33.53
CA TYR A 868 -5.14 -18.70 32.10
C TYR A 868 -4.22 -19.80 31.55
N PHE A 869 -2.96 -19.84 31.99
CA PHE A 869 -1.97 -20.81 31.51
C PHE A 869 -1.95 -22.13 32.30
N GLU A 870 -3.00 -22.38 33.10
CA GLU A 870 -3.19 -23.59 33.91
C GLU A 870 -1.94 -24.02 34.70
N VAL A 871 -1.21 -23.06 35.29
CA VAL A 871 -0.01 -23.37 36.07
C VAL A 871 -0.44 -23.99 37.41
N PRO A 872 -0.28 -25.31 37.64
CA PRO A 872 -0.93 -25.99 38.78
C PRO A 872 -0.35 -25.60 40.14
N ASP A 873 0.79 -24.92 40.15
CA ASP A 873 1.54 -24.47 41.32
C ASP A 873 2.08 -23.04 41.11
N SER A 874 1.16 -22.08 40.92
CA SER A 874 1.53 -20.67 40.72
C SER A 874 2.57 -20.21 41.76
N PRO A 875 3.71 -19.63 41.33
CA PRO A 875 4.73 -19.10 42.24
C PRO A 875 4.31 -17.79 42.92
N TRP A 876 3.09 -17.32 42.67
CA TRP A 876 2.63 -15.99 43.00
C TRP A 876 1.52 -15.99 44.03
N ARG A 877 1.58 -15.04 44.96
CA ARG A 877 0.51 -14.70 45.90
C ARG A 877 0.08 -13.25 45.68
N PHE A 878 -1.21 -12.98 45.81
CA PHE A 878 -1.77 -11.65 45.54
C PHE A 878 -2.45 -11.14 46.80
N VAL A 879 -1.74 -10.31 47.56
CA VAL A 879 -2.18 -9.86 48.89
C VAL A 879 -2.73 -8.44 48.80
N ALA A 880 -3.92 -8.21 49.35
CA ALA A 880 -4.48 -6.87 49.46
C ALA A 880 -3.57 -5.99 50.34
N GLY A 881 -3.01 -4.92 49.78
CA GLY A 881 -2.13 -4.00 50.51
C GLY A 881 -2.90 -3.13 51.52
N ASP A 882 -4.10 -2.71 51.12
CA ASP A 882 -5.07 -1.94 51.90
C ASP A 882 -6.47 -2.59 51.81
N HIS A 883 -7.54 -1.89 52.20
CA HIS A 883 -8.90 -2.30 51.85
C HIS A 883 -9.12 -2.06 50.35
N VAL A 884 -9.32 -3.13 49.58
CA VAL A 884 -9.36 -3.10 48.11
C VAL A 884 -10.76 -3.42 47.60
N LYS A 885 -11.22 -2.69 46.60
CA LYS A 885 -12.37 -3.10 45.77
C LYS A 885 -11.88 -3.63 44.43
N LEU A 886 -12.43 -4.76 44.01
CA LEU A 886 -12.04 -5.48 42.81
C LEU A 886 -13.26 -5.76 41.96
N TYR A 887 -13.09 -5.68 40.64
CA TYR A 887 -13.99 -6.37 39.73
C TYR A 887 -13.46 -7.76 39.41
N SER A 888 -14.31 -8.77 39.51
CA SER A 888 -14.04 -10.12 39.00
C SER A 888 -14.68 -10.32 37.63
N LEU A 889 -13.96 -11.05 36.78
CA LEU A 889 -14.38 -11.40 35.43
C LEU A 889 -13.94 -12.82 35.10
N GLN A 890 -14.87 -13.65 34.63
CA GLN A 890 -14.56 -15.02 34.19
C GLN A 890 -13.79 -14.99 32.86
N TRP A 891 -12.82 -15.90 32.69
CA TRP A 891 -12.04 -16.01 31.45
C TRP A 891 -12.89 -16.33 30.21
N LEU A 892 -14.01 -17.04 30.40
CA LEU A 892 -14.88 -17.47 29.31
C LEU A 892 -15.31 -16.26 28.45
N GLY A 893 -15.07 -16.31 27.14
CA GLY A 893 -15.38 -15.24 26.19
C GLY A 893 -14.36 -14.09 26.08
N LEU A 894 -13.45 -13.90 27.06
CA LEU A 894 -12.31 -12.98 26.89
C LEU A 894 -11.24 -13.54 25.97
N LEU A 895 -11.14 -14.87 25.94
CA LEU A 895 -10.15 -15.61 25.17
C LEU A 895 -10.41 -15.57 23.67
N GLU A 896 -11.61 -15.17 23.26
CA GLU A 896 -11.97 -14.98 21.86
C GLU A 896 -11.49 -13.63 21.31
N MET A 897 -10.98 -12.75 22.18
CA MET A 897 -10.48 -11.41 21.83
C MET A 897 -8.96 -11.42 21.71
N PRO A 898 -8.38 -11.38 20.49
CA PRO A 898 -6.94 -11.41 20.29
C PRO A 898 -6.19 -10.31 21.08
N ILE A 899 -6.77 -9.10 21.16
CA ILE A 899 -6.18 -7.97 21.89
C ILE A 899 -5.99 -8.22 23.38
N VAL A 900 -6.97 -8.87 24.02
CA VAL A 900 -6.92 -9.19 25.45
C VAL A 900 -5.94 -10.33 25.68
N HIS A 901 -5.96 -11.33 24.79
CA HIS A 901 -5.10 -12.50 24.88
C HIS A 901 -3.60 -12.13 24.88
N TRP A 902 -3.14 -11.34 23.91
CA TRP A 902 -1.70 -11.04 23.80
C TRP A 902 -1.20 -10.18 24.97
N LYS A 903 -2.01 -9.21 25.44
CA LYS A 903 -1.70 -8.36 26.61
C LYS A 903 -1.49 -9.19 27.87
N ILE A 904 -2.28 -10.24 28.03
CA ILE A 904 -2.20 -11.16 29.17
C ILE A 904 -0.95 -12.02 29.08
N LEU A 905 -0.61 -12.49 27.88
CA LEU A 905 0.63 -13.22 27.61
C LEU A 905 1.88 -12.38 27.91
N GLU A 906 1.88 -11.11 27.51
CA GLU A 906 2.98 -10.17 27.79
C GLU A 906 3.23 -10.01 29.30
N ILE A 907 2.17 -9.72 30.06
CA ILE A 907 2.29 -9.52 31.51
C ILE A 907 2.70 -10.80 32.23
N PHE A 908 2.17 -11.95 31.80
CA PHE A 908 2.56 -13.25 32.34
C PHE A 908 4.05 -13.53 32.14
N GLU A 909 4.56 -13.33 30.91
CA GLU A 909 5.98 -13.53 30.61
C GLU A 909 6.88 -12.55 31.39
N ARG A 910 6.45 -11.29 31.52
CA ARG A 910 7.17 -10.30 32.33
C ARG A 910 7.31 -10.76 33.77
N ARG A 911 6.21 -11.16 34.42
CA ARG A 911 6.20 -11.65 35.81
C ARG A 911 6.97 -12.95 35.98
N ARG A 912 6.96 -13.84 34.98
CA ARG A 912 7.71 -15.11 34.98
C ARG A 912 9.22 -14.88 34.96
N LYS A 913 9.70 -13.90 34.19
CA LYS A 913 11.14 -13.58 34.10
C LYS A 913 11.71 -13.03 35.40
N TYR A 914 10.93 -12.27 36.19
CA TYR A 914 11.38 -11.77 37.50
C TYR A 914 11.82 -12.89 38.45
N ILE A 915 11.20 -14.07 38.41
CA ILE A 915 11.55 -15.22 39.26
C ILE A 915 12.91 -15.82 38.90
N ARG A 916 13.35 -15.72 37.64
CA ARG A 916 14.64 -16.28 37.20
C ARG A 916 15.83 -15.36 37.51
N SER A 917 15.56 -14.09 37.79
CA SER A 917 16.57 -13.04 38.08
C SER A 917 16.77 -12.76 39.58
N SER A 918 16.03 -13.45 40.45
CA SER A 918 16.11 -13.39 41.92
C SER A 918 16.53 -14.75 42.46
#